data_AF-A0A3D6CBQ1-F1
#
_entry.id   AF-A0A3D6CBQ1-F1
#
_cell.length_a   1.000
_cell.length_b   1.000
_cell.length_c   1.000
_cell.angle_alpha   90.00
_cell.angle_beta   90.00
_cell.angle_gamma   90.00
#
_symmetry.space_group_name_H-M   'P 1'
#
loop_
_entity.id
_entity.type
_entity.pdbx_description
1 polymer ?
#
loop_
_entity_poly.entity_id
_entity_poly.type
_entity_poly.pdbx_seq_one_letter_code
_entity_poly.pdbx_strand_id
1 'polypeptide(L)'
;MLEKIALQKNLITREQCAQALKACQGSKNLEMALKNYFLAQELIPVPQMKQVIATFQTLKVMRKNTIFGTIAVKLGFVDKAVFQEEIARQKKAAGKGVPKFIGEIWLKNNTLTKEQFLKILRIQEKQPGTPPRPAPEPSPSAPAVAEQAESAETQLVAKAPENKPDHSVKKELACGVILEIDQMGMNAFITKTDKFNDTLSAAELSDSLGDEGIFFGLVREEQLDGFIRSSGFKTKPFQVATGKPPVEGKDARIEYYFDTDHLKAGGFDEEGKIDFKDRGQIPWVEKGTLLVEKFPMVEARNGTNIFDQIVEVPIVTDIPLRYKQGVVPSEDEQRLYAEISGHPRLTWSGNVQVSDVFLVQNDVNYETGHLDYAGNIDVKGTLKAGFRIKGDAVRLDTVDGGKIHAEGDVTVANGINDATIYARGNVTAKFIQNSKIFCLGNLTALKEIVDTTIETSGAVLIPNGEIISSDITANMGLTARHLGTEKSVPNTITMGVDAFIAKEVKTITNHIRRSESLIEEIREKITALEKDVQALHQSTGRLAYEMDLARDEGRHLEEKMAQEKEESQKADVFKSQVQKNKALFSRLDTDLNRYFDRIEKNETRIMELEVKKEQLKDSLDDYQYELANFTEWQEVNPGIAEITVTGRVTTATLINGPHATREIQEQLSNVKIKELISTKKGEEGYQIQIHENIKR
;
A
#
# COMPACT_ATOMS: atom_id res chain seq x y z
N MET A 1 -3.60 -17.12 28.89
CA MET A 1 -4.76 -16.39 29.46
C MET A 1 -5.85 -17.34 29.98
N LEU A 2 -6.01 -18.54 29.39
CA LEU A 2 -7.02 -19.54 29.78
C LEU A 2 -6.77 -20.03 31.22
N GLU A 3 -5.50 -20.25 31.54
CA GLU A 3 -4.99 -20.68 32.84
C GLU A 3 -5.21 -19.65 33.96
N LYS A 4 -5.09 -18.35 33.65
CA LYS A 4 -5.35 -17.27 34.62
C LYS A 4 -6.83 -17.15 34.99
N ILE A 5 -7.72 -17.47 34.05
CA ILE A 5 -9.18 -17.45 34.27
C ILE A 5 -9.62 -18.66 35.09
N ALA A 6 -9.04 -19.84 34.82
CA ALA A 6 -9.25 -21.03 35.62
C ALA A 6 -8.80 -20.81 37.09
N LEU A 7 -7.66 -20.12 37.29
CA LEU A 7 -7.22 -19.68 38.63
C LEU A 7 -8.16 -18.67 39.27
N GLN A 8 -8.60 -17.64 38.53
CA GLN A 8 -9.44 -16.56 39.08
C GLN A 8 -10.84 -17.05 39.48
N LYS A 9 -11.35 -18.10 38.83
CA LYS A 9 -12.61 -18.77 39.22
C LYS A 9 -12.43 -19.84 40.30
N ASN A 10 -11.23 -19.94 40.90
CA ASN A 10 -10.84 -20.95 41.90
C ASN A 10 -11.07 -22.41 41.44
N LEU A 11 -11.00 -22.68 40.14
CA LEU A 11 -11.20 -24.02 39.57
C LEU A 11 -9.93 -24.86 39.58
N ILE A 12 -8.76 -24.22 39.66
CA ILE A 12 -7.45 -24.86 39.79
C ILE A 12 -6.61 -24.10 40.81
N THR A 13 -5.64 -24.76 41.43
CA THR A 13 -4.68 -24.10 42.34
C THR A 13 -3.52 -23.46 41.56
N ARG A 14 -2.81 -22.49 42.19
CA ARG A 14 -1.63 -21.84 41.57
C ARG A 14 -0.55 -22.84 41.15
N GLU A 15 -0.42 -23.96 41.87
CA GLU A 15 0.52 -25.03 41.56
C GLU A 15 0.08 -25.84 40.33
N GLN A 16 -1.19 -26.21 40.23
CA GLN A 16 -1.76 -26.91 39.08
C GLN A 16 -1.69 -26.06 37.80
N CYS A 17 -1.91 -24.75 37.92
CA CYS A 17 -1.74 -23.83 36.80
C CYS A 17 -0.28 -23.75 36.32
N ALA A 18 0.68 -23.74 37.24
CA ALA A 18 2.10 -23.72 36.89
C ALA A 18 2.54 -25.02 36.21
N GLN A 19 2.00 -26.16 36.65
CA GLN A 19 2.22 -27.47 36.01
C GLN A 19 1.61 -27.54 34.61
N ALA A 20 0.37 -27.06 34.43
CA ALA A 20 -0.27 -27.02 33.11
C ALA A 20 0.49 -26.11 32.13
N LEU A 21 0.96 -24.95 32.59
CA LEU A 21 1.77 -24.05 31.76
C LEU A 21 3.11 -24.66 31.36
N LYS A 22 3.78 -25.38 32.27
CA LYS A 22 5.00 -26.12 31.95
C LYS A 22 4.73 -27.26 30.97
N ALA A 23 3.64 -28.00 31.16
CA ALA A 23 3.29 -29.13 30.31
C ALA A 23 2.91 -28.69 28.88
N CYS A 24 2.36 -27.48 28.72
CA CYS A 24 1.97 -26.94 27.41
C CYS A 24 2.99 -25.96 26.82
N GLN A 25 4.17 -25.78 27.42
CA GLN A 25 5.21 -24.90 26.88
C GLN A 25 5.78 -25.48 25.57
N GLY A 26 5.66 -24.74 24.47
CA GLY A 26 6.23 -25.11 23.16
C GLY A 26 5.20 -25.46 22.07
N SER A 27 3.91 -25.59 22.41
CA SER A 27 2.88 -25.87 21.41
C SER A 27 2.60 -24.65 20.52
N LYS A 28 2.50 -24.86 19.19
CA LYS A 28 2.11 -23.84 18.20
C LYS A 28 0.81 -23.09 18.57
N ASN A 29 -0.11 -23.77 19.27
CA ASN A 29 -1.30 -23.16 19.85
C ASN A 29 -1.48 -23.55 21.32
N LEU A 30 -0.84 -22.77 22.20
CA LEU A 30 -0.83 -22.94 23.67
C LEU A 30 -2.24 -23.12 24.28
N GLU A 31 -3.27 -22.52 23.67
CA GLU A 31 -4.64 -22.49 24.19
C GLU A 31 -5.35 -23.83 24.02
N MET A 32 -5.13 -24.51 22.89
CA MET A 32 -5.71 -25.82 22.60
C MET A 32 -5.00 -26.91 23.41
N ALA A 33 -3.69 -26.77 23.59
CA ALA A 33 -2.90 -27.63 24.46
C ALA A 33 -3.36 -27.54 25.92
N LEU A 34 -3.53 -26.32 26.46
CA LEU A 34 -4.02 -26.13 27.84
C LEU A 34 -5.46 -26.66 28.03
N LYS A 35 -6.34 -26.46 27.04
CA LYS A 35 -7.70 -27.01 27.06
C LYS A 35 -7.69 -28.54 27.14
N ASN A 36 -6.93 -29.17 26.27
CA ASN A 36 -6.85 -30.63 26.22
C ASN A 36 -6.19 -31.18 27.50
N TYR A 37 -5.20 -30.47 28.04
CA TYR A 37 -4.55 -30.83 29.31
C TYR A 37 -5.49 -30.77 30.51
N PHE A 38 -6.28 -29.69 30.64
CA PHE A 38 -7.23 -29.56 31.75
C PHE A 38 -8.39 -30.58 31.68
N LEU A 39 -8.77 -31.02 30.47
CA LEU A 39 -9.78 -32.06 30.28
C LEU A 39 -9.21 -33.47 30.49
N ALA A 40 -8.00 -33.73 30.01
CA ALA A 40 -7.34 -35.04 30.11
C ALA A 40 -6.91 -35.38 31.55
N GLN A 41 -6.59 -34.36 32.36
CA GLN A 41 -6.25 -34.54 33.78
C GLN A 41 -7.47 -34.43 34.71
N GLU A 42 -8.70 -34.34 34.15
CA GLU A 42 -9.97 -34.15 34.86
C GLU A 42 -10.02 -32.97 35.86
N LEU A 43 -9.05 -32.05 35.79
CA LEU A 43 -8.88 -30.93 36.72
C LEU A 43 -10.08 -29.96 36.71
N ILE A 44 -10.78 -29.88 35.59
CA ILE A 44 -11.98 -29.07 35.45
C ILE A 44 -13.05 -29.90 34.71
N PRO A 45 -14.21 -30.16 35.33
CA PRO A 45 -15.30 -30.91 34.70
C PRO A 45 -15.75 -30.27 33.38
N VAL A 46 -16.16 -31.08 32.40
CA VAL A 46 -16.57 -30.64 31.05
C VAL A 46 -17.56 -29.46 31.05
N PRO A 47 -18.59 -29.39 31.94
CA PRO A 47 -19.49 -28.24 32.00
C PRO A 47 -18.80 -26.94 32.47
N GLN A 48 -17.89 -27.04 33.43
CA GLN A 48 -17.14 -25.90 33.97
C GLN A 48 -16.03 -25.47 33.01
N MET A 49 -15.40 -26.41 32.31
CA MET A 49 -14.43 -26.12 31.26
C MET A 49 -15.08 -25.38 30.09
N LYS A 50 -16.32 -25.73 29.71
CA LYS A 50 -17.11 -24.94 28.74
C LYS A 50 -17.30 -23.50 29.20
N GLN A 51 -17.55 -23.25 30.49
CA GLN A 51 -17.66 -21.89 31.04
C GLN A 51 -16.31 -21.15 31.07
N VAL A 52 -15.21 -21.83 31.38
CA VAL A 52 -13.85 -21.25 31.37
C VAL A 52 -13.44 -20.88 29.95
N ILE A 53 -13.66 -21.76 28.97
CA ILE A 53 -13.40 -21.48 27.55
C ILE A 53 -14.28 -20.35 27.05
N ALA A 54 -15.56 -20.31 27.41
CA ALA A 54 -16.45 -19.20 27.05
C ALA A 54 -15.96 -17.87 27.64
N THR A 55 -15.53 -17.88 28.92
CA THR A 55 -14.96 -16.69 29.58
C THR A 55 -13.63 -16.27 28.93
N PHE A 56 -12.82 -17.23 28.51
CA PHE A 56 -11.55 -17.00 27.83
C PHE A 56 -11.71 -16.44 26.42
N GLN A 57 -12.60 -17.02 25.62
CA GLN A 57 -12.94 -16.50 24.30
C GLN A 57 -13.50 -15.08 24.42
N THR A 58 -14.35 -14.84 25.42
CA THR A 58 -14.86 -13.51 25.77
C THR A 58 -13.71 -12.52 26.05
N LEU A 59 -12.76 -12.87 26.91
CA LEU A 59 -11.63 -11.99 27.26
C LEU A 59 -10.63 -11.81 26.10
N LYS A 60 -10.42 -12.84 25.27
CA LYS A 60 -9.58 -12.76 24.07
C LYS A 60 -10.16 -11.79 23.05
N VAL A 61 -11.47 -11.87 22.80
CA VAL A 61 -12.18 -10.93 21.93
C VAL A 61 -12.15 -9.53 22.54
N MET A 62 -12.39 -9.36 23.84
CA MET A 62 -12.33 -8.05 24.49
C MET A 62 -10.93 -7.41 24.48
N ARG A 63 -9.86 -8.20 24.59
CA ARG A 63 -8.48 -7.70 24.45
C ARG A 63 -8.19 -7.29 23.01
N LYS A 64 -8.61 -8.09 22.03
CA LYS A 64 -8.53 -7.71 20.62
C LYS A 64 -9.33 -6.42 20.35
N ASN A 65 -10.54 -6.31 20.90
CA ASN A 65 -11.38 -5.11 20.82
C ASN A 65 -10.71 -3.89 21.46
N THR A 66 -10.00 -4.09 22.58
CA THR A 66 -9.30 -3.00 23.26
C THR A 66 -8.11 -2.51 22.44
N ILE A 67 -7.29 -3.42 21.90
CA ILE A 67 -6.14 -3.07 21.06
C ILE A 67 -6.61 -2.41 19.77
N PHE A 68 -7.57 -3.05 19.08
CA PHE A 68 -8.18 -2.53 17.87
C PHE A 68 -8.80 -1.15 18.10
N GLY A 69 -9.58 -0.97 19.17
CA GLY A 69 -10.18 0.31 19.51
C GLY A 69 -9.15 1.36 19.97
N THR A 70 -8.05 0.99 20.63
CA THR A 70 -6.99 1.96 20.99
C THR A 70 -6.24 2.44 19.75
N ILE A 71 -5.99 1.55 18.78
CA ILE A 71 -5.41 1.91 17.49
C ILE A 71 -6.41 2.76 16.70
N ALA A 72 -7.70 2.40 16.69
CA ALA A 72 -8.77 3.20 16.07
C ALA A 72 -8.84 4.61 16.66
N VAL A 73 -8.71 4.77 17.99
CA VAL A 73 -8.66 6.08 18.67
C VAL A 73 -7.38 6.84 18.34
N LYS A 74 -6.22 6.18 18.33
CA LYS A 74 -4.94 6.82 17.96
C LYS A 74 -4.90 7.31 16.52
N LEU A 75 -5.58 6.60 15.62
CA LEU A 75 -5.75 6.99 14.22
C LEU A 75 -6.90 7.98 14.01
N GLY A 76 -7.62 8.36 15.09
CA GLY A 76 -8.74 9.30 15.03
C GLY A 76 -10.00 8.76 14.34
N PHE A 77 -10.10 7.44 14.15
CA PHE A 77 -11.24 6.78 13.50
C PHE A 77 -12.44 6.59 14.42
N VAL A 78 -12.22 6.49 15.73
CA VAL A 78 -13.29 6.41 16.73
C VAL A 78 -12.95 7.30 17.92
N ASP A 79 -13.92 8.10 18.37
CA ASP A 79 -13.75 8.94 19.56
C ASP A 79 -13.57 8.07 20.82
N LYS A 80 -12.69 8.52 21.72
CA LYS A 80 -12.35 7.79 22.95
C LYS A 80 -13.59 7.51 23.82
N ALA A 81 -14.59 8.39 23.80
CA ALA A 81 -15.85 8.22 24.52
C ALA A 81 -16.71 7.08 23.93
N VAL A 82 -16.88 7.03 22.60
CA VAL A 82 -17.64 5.97 21.90
C VAL A 82 -16.94 4.61 22.06
N PHE A 83 -15.61 4.60 22.01
CA PHE A 83 -14.83 3.40 22.33
C PHE A 83 -15.05 2.91 23.77
N GLN A 84 -15.02 3.83 24.75
CA GLN A 84 -15.25 3.47 26.14
C GLN A 84 -16.69 3.02 26.40
N GLU A 85 -17.68 3.64 25.77
CA GLU A 85 -19.09 3.28 25.90
C GLU A 85 -19.39 1.92 25.28
N GLU A 86 -18.88 1.63 24.08
CA GLU A 86 -19.11 0.34 23.42
C GLU A 86 -18.37 -0.80 24.15
N ILE A 87 -17.16 -0.56 24.67
CA ILE A 87 -16.48 -1.51 25.56
C ILE A 87 -17.27 -1.72 26.86
N ALA A 88 -17.84 -0.66 27.45
CA ALA A 88 -18.67 -0.77 28.65
C ALA A 88 -19.98 -1.54 28.38
N ARG A 89 -20.60 -1.33 27.21
CA ARG A 89 -21.79 -2.06 26.75
C ARG A 89 -21.50 -3.54 26.56
N GLN A 90 -20.38 -3.87 25.90
CA GLN A 90 -19.95 -5.26 25.72
C GLN A 90 -19.54 -5.91 27.04
N LYS A 91 -18.96 -5.17 28.00
CA LYS A 91 -18.66 -5.69 29.35
C LYS A 91 -19.94 -6.00 30.13
N LYS A 92 -20.98 -5.17 30.05
CA LYS A 92 -22.29 -5.45 30.67
C LYS A 92 -23.01 -6.63 29.98
N ALA A 93 -22.84 -6.79 28.68
CA ALA A 93 -23.44 -7.89 27.91
C ALA A 93 -22.69 -9.25 28.05
N ALA A 94 -21.44 -9.24 28.52
CA ALA A 94 -20.58 -10.43 28.64
C ALA A 94 -21.14 -11.55 29.54
N GLY A 95 -22.13 -11.26 30.39
CA GLY A 95 -22.83 -12.27 31.20
C GLY A 95 -23.88 -13.09 30.44
N LYS A 96 -24.33 -12.66 29.25
CA LYS A 96 -25.44 -13.27 28.48
C LYS A 96 -25.02 -13.91 27.14
N GLY A 97 -23.74 -13.82 26.75
CA GLY A 97 -23.21 -14.41 25.52
C GLY A 97 -21.77 -13.97 25.21
N VAL A 98 -21.13 -14.60 24.20
CA VAL A 98 -19.76 -14.25 23.80
C VAL A 98 -19.77 -12.87 23.10
N PRO A 99 -19.01 -11.87 23.58
CA PRO A 99 -18.95 -10.55 22.97
C PRO A 99 -18.39 -10.66 21.55
N LYS A 100 -18.98 -9.90 20.64
CA LYS A 100 -18.56 -9.87 19.23
C LYS A 100 -17.35 -8.94 19.06
N PHE A 101 -16.63 -9.11 17.97
CA PHE A 101 -15.49 -8.23 17.67
C PHE A 101 -16.00 -6.80 17.45
N ILE A 102 -15.40 -5.83 18.15
CA ILE A 102 -15.89 -4.44 18.17
C ILE A 102 -15.81 -3.81 16.80
N GLY A 103 -14.78 -4.17 16.02
CA GLY A 103 -14.64 -3.67 14.66
C GLY A 103 -15.76 -4.18 13.74
N GLU A 104 -16.28 -5.39 13.92
CA GLU A 104 -17.44 -5.90 13.14
C GLU A 104 -18.76 -5.24 13.55
N ILE A 105 -18.91 -4.93 14.84
CA ILE A 105 -20.07 -4.18 15.34
C ILE A 105 -20.04 -2.76 14.80
N TRP A 106 -18.88 -2.13 14.85
CA TRP A 106 -18.66 -0.80 14.28
C TRP A 106 -18.81 -0.79 12.77
N LEU A 107 -18.42 -1.87 12.09
CA LEU A 107 -18.71 -2.03 10.67
C LEU A 107 -20.23 -2.13 10.40
N LYS A 108 -20.96 -2.90 11.21
CA LYS A 108 -22.41 -3.09 11.06
C LYS A 108 -23.24 -1.88 11.46
N ASN A 109 -22.77 -1.12 12.43
CA ASN A 109 -23.40 0.12 12.89
C ASN A 109 -22.88 1.35 12.10
N ASN A 110 -22.08 1.14 11.04
CA ASN A 110 -21.39 2.18 10.27
C ASN A 110 -20.54 3.16 11.10
N THR A 111 -20.12 2.77 12.31
CA THR A 111 -19.15 3.49 13.13
C THR A 111 -17.72 3.41 12.55
N LEU A 112 -17.41 2.36 11.78
CA LEU A 112 -16.16 2.23 11.02
C LEU A 112 -16.48 1.83 9.57
N THR A 113 -15.73 2.37 8.62
CA THR A 113 -15.74 1.86 7.25
C THR A 113 -14.86 0.61 7.13
N LYS A 114 -15.10 -0.19 6.07
CA LYS A 114 -14.36 -1.44 5.82
C LYS A 114 -12.86 -1.20 5.60
N GLU A 115 -12.50 -0.05 5.05
CA GLU A 115 -11.10 0.34 4.82
C GLU A 115 -10.41 0.79 6.11
N GLN A 116 -11.07 1.62 6.93
CA GLN A 116 -10.56 1.98 8.25
C GLN A 116 -10.37 0.74 9.12
N PHE A 117 -11.33 -0.19 9.06
CA PHE A 117 -11.25 -1.48 9.75
C PHE A 117 -10.02 -2.29 9.32
N LEU A 118 -9.72 -2.40 8.01
CA LEU A 118 -8.55 -3.12 7.50
C LEU A 118 -7.22 -2.41 7.82
N LYS A 119 -7.20 -1.08 7.81
CA LYS A 119 -6.01 -0.28 8.15
C LYS A 119 -5.62 -0.45 9.62
N ILE A 120 -6.60 -0.50 10.52
CA ILE A 120 -6.37 -0.81 11.93
C ILE A 120 -5.81 -2.23 12.09
N LEU A 121 -6.36 -3.23 11.38
CA LEU A 121 -5.86 -4.62 11.44
C LEU A 121 -4.40 -4.75 10.98
N ARG A 122 -4.02 -4.09 9.87
CA ARG A 122 -2.63 -4.11 9.37
C ARG A 122 -1.63 -3.51 10.37
N ILE A 123 -2.02 -2.46 11.09
CA ILE A 123 -1.17 -1.85 12.13
C ILE A 123 -1.10 -2.72 13.38
N GLN A 124 -2.21 -3.40 13.73
CA GLN A 124 -2.26 -4.34 14.83
C GLN A 124 -1.34 -5.55 14.63
N GLU A 125 -1.08 -5.96 13.39
CA GLU A 125 -0.16 -7.06 13.05
C GLU A 125 1.33 -6.66 13.02
N LYS A 126 1.67 -5.35 13.00
CA LYS A 126 3.06 -4.85 12.87
C LYS A 126 3.81 -4.53 14.19
N GLN A 127 3.23 -4.69 15.38
CA GLN A 127 3.96 -4.51 16.67
C GLN A 127 4.36 -5.86 17.32
N PRO A 128 5.66 -6.15 17.58
CA PRO A 128 6.06 -7.44 18.14
C PRO A 128 6.56 -7.38 19.61
N GLY A 129 5.94 -8.19 20.47
CA GLY A 129 6.64 -8.99 21.50
C GLY A 129 6.47 -10.46 21.07
N THR A 130 7.53 -11.20 20.70
CA THR A 130 8.64 -11.63 21.56
C THR A 130 9.99 -11.69 20.77
N PRO A 131 11.17 -11.40 21.38
CA PRO A 131 12.40 -10.88 20.72
C PRO A 131 13.72 -11.64 21.15
N PRO A 132 15.00 -11.12 21.11
CA PRO A 132 15.84 -10.48 20.05
C PRO A 132 17.39 -10.81 20.07
N ARG A 133 18.16 -10.09 19.19
CA ARG A 133 19.53 -9.46 19.33
C ARG A 133 20.79 -10.17 18.73
N PRO A 134 21.93 -9.47 18.45
CA PRO A 134 22.22 -8.03 18.62
C PRO A 134 23.01 -7.27 17.53
N ALA A 135 22.86 -5.95 17.56
CA ALA A 135 23.74 -4.92 16.98
C ALA A 135 25.00 -4.66 17.83
N PRO A 136 25.94 -3.86 17.30
CA PRO A 136 26.60 -2.82 18.11
C PRO A 136 26.42 -1.41 17.51
N GLU A 137 25.96 -0.49 18.36
CA GLU A 137 26.26 0.96 18.33
C GLU A 137 27.59 1.21 19.13
N PRO A 138 28.10 2.43 19.39
CA PRO A 138 27.69 3.79 18.99
C PRO A 138 28.82 4.80 18.57
N SER A 139 28.36 5.96 18.06
CA SER A 139 28.83 7.38 18.06
C SER A 139 29.99 7.80 19.01
N PRO A 140 30.66 9.01 18.91
CA PRO A 140 30.06 10.32 18.57
C PRO A 140 30.98 11.41 17.95
N SER A 141 30.40 12.54 17.53
CA SER A 141 30.67 13.90 18.06
C SER A 141 30.21 15.01 17.12
N ALA A 142 29.54 16.02 17.69
CA ALA A 142 29.36 17.35 17.09
C ALA A 142 30.67 18.17 17.22
N PRO A 143 30.84 19.28 16.46
CA PRO A 143 30.36 20.56 16.98
C PRO A 143 29.73 21.51 15.93
N ALA A 144 29.12 22.55 16.47
CA ALA A 144 28.39 23.65 15.82
C ALA A 144 29.25 24.55 14.89
N VAL A 145 28.59 25.34 14.03
CA VAL A 145 28.65 26.84 13.92
C VAL A 145 28.01 27.33 12.60
N ALA A 146 27.08 28.32 12.70
CA ALA A 146 26.67 29.37 11.74
C ALA A 146 26.12 28.95 10.34
N GLU A 147 25.22 29.64 9.62
CA GLU A 147 24.60 30.97 9.68
C GLU A 147 23.42 31.02 8.67
N GLN A 148 22.38 31.80 9.01
CA GLN A 148 21.50 32.64 8.16
C GLN A 148 20.58 32.09 7.05
N ALA A 149 19.29 32.44 7.21
CA ALA A 149 18.39 33.17 6.27
C ALA A 149 16.97 32.57 6.28
N GLU A 150 16.07 33.13 7.10
CA GLU A 150 14.97 34.04 6.70
C GLU A 150 13.88 33.41 5.81
N SER A 151 12.69 33.17 6.38
CA SER A 151 11.44 33.85 5.95
C SER A 151 10.19 33.38 6.72
N ALA A 152 9.53 34.38 7.33
CA ALA A 152 8.09 34.51 7.60
C ALA A 152 7.38 33.51 8.53
N GLU A 153 7.62 33.64 9.83
CA GLU A 153 6.60 33.33 10.85
C GLU A 153 5.52 34.42 10.86
N THR A 154 4.28 34.06 10.53
CA THR A 154 3.11 34.84 10.95
C THR A 154 2.67 34.27 12.30
N GLN A 155 2.90 35.06 13.34
CA GLN A 155 2.48 34.78 14.71
C GLN A 155 0.96 34.60 14.79
N LEU A 156 0.51 33.36 15.01
CA LEU A 156 -0.77 33.11 15.68
C LEU A 156 -0.46 32.92 17.16
N VAL A 157 -0.59 34.03 17.87
CA VAL A 157 -0.59 34.11 19.33
C VAL A 157 -1.59 33.08 19.86
N ALA A 158 -1.09 32.04 20.52
CA ALA A 158 -1.89 31.22 21.42
C ALA A 158 -2.40 32.14 22.53
N LYS A 159 -3.67 32.56 22.42
CA LYS A 159 -4.39 33.18 23.52
C LYS A 159 -4.35 32.20 24.69
N ALA A 160 -3.83 32.68 25.82
CA ALA A 160 -3.94 32.06 27.13
C ALA A 160 -5.39 31.61 27.40
N PRO A 161 -5.63 30.58 28.23
CA PRO A 161 -6.99 30.18 28.58
C PRO A 161 -7.72 31.42 29.13
N GLU A 162 -8.73 31.88 28.39
CA GLU A 162 -9.62 32.93 28.85
C GLU A 162 -10.21 32.46 30.18
N ASN A 163 -10.03 33.32 31.18
CA ASN A 163 -10.44 33.14 32.56
C ASN A 163 -11.94 32.85 32.56
N LYS A 164 -12.34 31.56 32.60
CA LYS A 164 -13.73 31.19 32.77
C LYS A 164 -14.17 31.79 34.11
N PRO A 165 -15.24 32.60 34.18
CA PRO A 165 -15.71 33.12 35.44
C PRO A 165 -16.05 31.95 36.37
N ASP A 166 -15.35 31.87 37.50
CA ASP A 166 -15.66 30.91 38.55
C ASP A 166 -16.96 31.37 39.21
N HIS A 167 -18.07 30.77 38.80
CA HIS A 167 -19.39 31.06 39.34
C HIS A 167 -19.69 30.24 40.60
N SER A 168 -18.70 29.57 41.19
CA SER A 168 -18.91 28.81 42.42
C SER A 168 -19.26 29.73 43.59
N VAL A 169 -20.55 29.78 43.89
CA VAL A 169 -21.09 30.54 45.01
C VAL A 169 -21.70 29.55 45.97
N LYS A 170 -21.20 29.54 47.22
CA LYS A 170 -21.84 28.88 48.35
C LYS A 170 -22.18 29.94 49.38
N LYS A 171 -23.44 30.38 49.38
CA LYS A 171 -23.89 31.52 50.19
C LYS A 171 -25.16 31.17 50.93
N GLU A 172 -25.22 31.56 52.19
CA GLU A 172 -26.43 31.47 53.00
C GLU A 172 -27.27 32.73 52.76
N LEU A 173 -28.47 32.56 52.21
CA LEU A 173 -29.41 33.64 51.93
C LEU A 173 -30.14 34.04 53.21
N ALA A 174 -30.62 35.29 53.26
CA ALA A 174 -31.34 35.84 54.40
C ALA A 174 -32.59 35.02 54.79
N CYS A 175 -33.13 34.23 53.86
CA CYS A 175 -34.24 33.31 54.07
C CYS A 175 -33.85 31.96 54.73
N GLY A 176 -32.58 31.77 55.10
CA GLY A 176 -32.08 30.58 55.80
C GLY A 176 -31.85 29.38 54.87
N VAL A 177 -31.52 29.63 53.61
CA VAL A 177 -31.19 28.61 52.59
C VAL A 177 -29.74 28.80 52.14
N ILE A 178 -28.99 27.71 52.00
CA ILE A 178 -27.67 27.72 51.37
C ILE A 178 -27.87 27.49 49.87
N LEU A 179 -27.50 28.48 49.07
CA LEU A 179 -27.41 28.39 47.61
C LEU A 179 -26.00 27.92 47.23
N GLU A 180 -25.91 26.86 46.44
CA GLU A 180 -24.69 26.31 45.86
C GLU A 180 -24.79 26.35 44.33
N ILE A 181 -23.91 27.10 43.68
CA ILE A 181 -23.82 27.20 42.21
C ILE A 181 -22.58 26.43 41.73
N ASP A 182 -22.73 25.67 40.65
CA ASP A 182 -21.62 24.96 40.01
C ASP A 182 -20.59 25.94 39.40
N GLN A 183 -19.33 25.53 39.29
CA GLN A 183 -18.22 26.36 38.80
C GLN A 183 -18.48 26.96 37.41
N MET A 184 -19.23 26.24 36.58
CA MET A 184 -19.61 26.66 35.22
C MET A 184 -20.91 27.50 35.17
N GLY A 185 -21.57 27.76 36.31
CA GLY A 185 -22.84 28.50 36.35
C GLY A 185 -23.99 27.78 35.64
N MET A 186 -23.90 26.46 35.45
CA MET A 186 -24.87 25.68 34.68
C MET A 186 -25.95 25.05 35.56
N ASN A 187 -25.67 24.84 36.85
CA ASN A 187 -26.60 24.27 37.81
C ASN A 187 -26.56 25.08 39.10
N ALA A 188 -27.73 25.34 39.68
CA ALA A 188 -27.86 25.86 41.04
C ALA A 188 -28.63 24.88 41.92
N PHE A 189 -28.20 24.76 43.17
CA PHE A 189 -28.77 23.90 44.18
C PHE A 189 -29.04 24.67 45.47
N ILE A 190 -30.10 24.33 46.18
CA ILE A 190 -30.48 24.92 47.46
C ILE A 190 -30.61 23.87 48.56
N THR A 191 -30.15 24.21 49.78
CA THR A 191 -30.23 23.34 50.98
C THR A 191 -30.77 24.13 52.16
N LYS A 192 -31.65 23.54 52.98
CA LYS A 192 -32.24 24.23 54.15
C LYS A 192 -31.25 24.28 55.32
N THR A 193 -31.18 25.42 56.01
CA THR A 193 -30.42 25.56 57.27
C THR A 193 -31.32 25.52 58.49
N ASP A 194 -30.73 25.50 59.68
CA ASP A 194 -31.46 25.53 60.96
C ASP A 194 -32.16 26.88 61.25
N LYS A 195 -31.88 27.92 60.44
CA LYS A 195 -32.50 29.25 60.51
C LYS A 195 -33.54 29.49 59.41
N PHE A 196 -33.96 28.44 58.70
CA PHE A 196 -34.92 28.54 57.61
C PHE A 196 -36.27 29.10 58.10
N ASN A 197 -36.79 30.10 57.39
CA ASN A 197 -38.09 30.68 57.70
C ASN A 197 -39.22 29.86 57.07
N ASP A 198 -39.92 29.05 57.89
CA ASP A 198 -41.02 28.18 57.45
C ASP A 198 -42.27 28.96 56.97
N THR A 199 -42.30 30.30 57.05
CA THR A 199 -43.39 31.15 56.54
C THR A 199 -43.12 31.78 55.16
N LEU A 200 -41.97 31.49 54.55
CA LEU A 200 -41.57 32.01 53.25
C LEU A 200 -42.43 31.41 52.10
N SER A 201 -42.88 32.26 51.17
CA SER A 201 -43.61 31.82 49.97
C SER A 201 -42.67 31.41 48.83
N ALA A 202 -43.14 30.58 47.89
CA ALA A 202 -42.36 30.23 46.68
C ALA A 202 -42.00 31.45 45.83
N ALA A 203 -42.84 32.50 45.84
CA ALA A 203 -42.58 33.78 45.18
C ALA A 203 -41.39 34.50 45.82
N GLU A 204 -41.38 34.64 47.15
CA GLU A 204 -40.27 35.27 47.89
C GLU A 204 -38.94 34.50 47.74
N LEU A 205 -39.02 33.16 47.61
CA LEU A 205 -37.84 32.32 47.34
C LEU A 205 -37.33 32.51 45.91
N SER A 206 -38.24 32.63 44.93
CA SER A 206 -37.88 32.92 43.54
C SER A 206 -37.28 34.33 43.39
N ASP A 207 -37.83 35.32 44.08
CA ASP A 207 -37.30 36.69 44.12
C ASP A 207 -35.91 36.70 44.75
N SER A 208 -35.71 35.97 45.85
CA SER A 208 -34.39 35.82 46.48
C SER A 208 -33.35 35.13 45.58
N LEU A 209 -33.78 34.25 44.68
CA LEU A 209 -32.91 33.59 43.69
C LEU A 209 -32.62 34.51 42.48
N GLY A 210 -33.61 35.33 42.10
CA GLY A 210 -33.46 36.38 41.10
C GLY A 210 -32.54 37.51 41.55
N ASP A 211 -32.58 37.88 42.84
CA ASP A 211 -31.66 38.85 43.46
C ASP A 211 -30.19 38.40 43.41
N GLU A 212 -29.95 37.08 43.40
CA GLU A 212 -28.62 36.49 43.20
C GLU A 212 -28.28 36.23 41.71
N GLY A 213 -29.15 36.66 40.79
CA GLY A 213 -28.91 36.65 39.35
C GLY A 213 -29.34 35.40 38.60
N ILE A 214 -30.06 34.45 39.24
CA ILE A 214 -30.51 33.21 38.60
C ILE A 214 -31.83 33.49 37.86
N PHE A 215 -31.76 33.73 36.55
CA PHE A 215 -32.91 34.09 35.71
C PHE A 215 -33.38 32.96 34.78
N PHE A 216 -32.48 32.02 34.45
CA PHE A 216 -32.72 31.04 33.39
C PHE A 216 -32.76 29.61 33.93
N GLY A 217 -33.75 28.83 33.48
CA GLY A 217 -33.86 27.41 33.80
C GLY A 217 -34.37 27.07 35.20
N LEU A 218 -35.05 28.01 35.87
CA LEU A 218 -35.67 27.83 37.18
C LEU A 218 -36.74 26.72 37.16
N VAL A 219 -36.80 25.93 38.23
CA VAL A 219 -37.87 24.95 38.45
C VAL A 219 -39.22 25.63 38.69
N ARG A 220 -40.31 24.94 38.34
CA ARG A 220 -41.67 25.48 38.49
C ARG A 220 -42.00 25.75 39.96
N GLU A 221 -42.83 26.77 40.20
CA GLU A 221 -43.26 27.19 41.55
C GLU A 221 -43.77 26.02 42.41
N GLU A 222 -44.51 25.07 41.83
CA GLU A 222 -45.00 23.87 42.52
C GLU A 222 -43.88 23.04 43.19
N GLN A 223 -42.70 22.97 42.56
CA GLN A 223 -41.54 22.23 43.06
C GLN A 223 -40.79 23.02 44.13
N LEU A 224 -40.75 24.35 44.03
CA LEU A 224 -40.25 25.24 45.09
C LEU A 224 -41.14 25.15 46.33
N ASP A 225 -42.45 25.12 46.14
CA ASP A 225 -43.45 24.96 47.19
C ASP A 225 -43.33 23.59 47.90
N GLY A 226 -43.08 22.53 47.12
CA GLY A 226 -42.77 21.20 47.65
C GLY A 226 -41.45 21.17 48.43
N PHE A 227 -40.44 21.94 48.00
CA PHE A 227 -39.20 22.12 48.74
C PHE A 227 -39.44 22.84 50.07
N ILE A 228 -40.23 23.92 50.10
CA ILE A 228 -40.55 24.67 51.33
C ILE A 228 -41.31 23.79 52.33
N ARG A 229 -42.29 22.99 51.89
CA ARG A 229 -43.13 22.15 52.78
C ARG A 229 -42.46 20.87 53.30
N SER A 230 -41.32 20.45 52.75
CA SER A 230 -40.70 19.16 53.09
C SER A 230 -39.55 19.27 54.09
N SER A 231 -39.46 18.31 55.01
CA SER A 231 -38.46 18.26 56.08
C SER A 231 -37.13 17.58 55.67
N GLY A 232 -37.09 16.97 54.49
CA GLY A 232 -35.99 16.11 54.03
C GLY A 232 -34.77 16.81 53.42
N PHE A 233 -34.89 18.10 53.05
CA PHE A 233 -33.82 18.86 52.39
C PHE A 233 -32.83 19.55 53.34
N LYS A 234 -32.81 19.14 54.62
CA LYS A 234 -31.77 19.54 55.58
C LYS A 234 -30.43 18.84 55.32
N THR A 235 -30.44 17.72 54.57
CA THR A 235 -29.23 16.91 54.30
C THR A 235 -28.95 16.64 52.82
N LYS A 236 -29.85 17.02 51.90
CA LYS A 236 -29.67 16.84 50.45
C LYS A 236 -29.92 18.14 49.67
N PRO A 237 -29.04 18.52 48.74
CA PRO A 237 -29.22 19.68 47.88
C PRO A 237 -30.36 19.44 46.88
N PHE A 238 -31.22 20.45 46.69
CA PHE A 238 -32.31 20.45 45.71
C PHE A 238 -31.94 21.32 44.51
N GLN A 239 -32.01 20.78 43.30
CA GLN A 239 -31.65 21.52 42.09
C GLN A 239 -32.74 22.54 41.75
N VAL A 240 -32.36 23.82 41.71
CA VAL A 240 -33.29 24.94 41.55
C VAL A 240 -33.23 25.59 40.18
N ALA A 241 -32.09 25.51 39.47
CA ALA A 241 -31.97 25.99 38.10
C ALA A 241 -31.03 25.12 37.26
N THR A 242 -31.33 25.00 35.95
CA THR A 242 -30.51 24.24 34.98
C THR A 242 -30.36 25.01 33.66
N GLY A 243 -29.13 25.32 33.27
CA GLY A 243 -28.80 25.94 31.99
C GLY A 243 -28.87 24.96 30.81
N LYS A 244 -28.81 25.49 29.58
CA LYS A 244 -28.71 24.69 28.34
C LYS A 244 -27.25 24.55 27.91
N PRO A 245 -26.66 23.34 27.91
CA PRO A 245 -25.26 23.16 27.55
C PRO A 245 -24.99 23.50 26.07
N PRO A 246 -23.82 24.09 25.76
CA PRO A 246 -23.41 24.31 24.37
C PRO A 246 -23.13 22.98 23.65
N VAL A 247 -23.27 22.98 22.32
CA VAL A 247 -22.88 21.87 21.44
C VAL A 247 -21.67 22.29 20.63
N GLU A 248 -20.54 21.61 20.83
CA GLU A 248 -19.32 21.84 20.07
C GLU A 248 -19.49 21.39 18.62
N GLY A 249 -19.13 22.26 17.68
CA GLY A 249 -19.04 21.91 16.26
C GLY A 249 -17.72 21.22 15.92
N LYS A 250 -17.64 20.63 14.72
CA LYS A 250 -16.41 20.05 14.16
C LYS A 250 -16.13 20.68 12.79
N ASP A 251 -14.89 21.09 12.54
CA ASP A 251 -14.49 21.65 11.24
C ASP A 251 -14.58 20.63 10.10
N ALA A 252 -14.80 21.12 8.88
CA ALA A 252 -14.71 20.28 7.69
C ALA A 252 -13.25 19.84 7.46
N ARG A 253 -13.04 18.60 7.01
CA ARG A 253 -11.71 18.08 6.65
C ARG A 253 -11.74 17.39 5.30
N ILE A 254 -10.63 17.45 4.57
CA ILE A 254 -10.44 16.81 3.27
C ILE A 254 -9.34 15.77 3.39
N GLU A 255 -9.62 14.53 2.98
CA GLU A 255 -8.64 13.44 2.93
C GLU A 255 -8.32 13.10 1.47
N TYR A 256 -7.03 13.14 1.12
CA TYR A 256 -6.51 12.82 -0.22
C TYR A 256 -6.02 11.37 -0.25
N TYR A 257 -6.42 10.62 -1.28
CA TYR A 257 -6.07 9.21 -1.48
C TYR A 257 -4.94 9.01 -2.50
N PHE A 258 -4.27 10.09 -2.90
CA PHE A 258 -3.08 10.06 -3.75
C PHE A 258 -1.96 10.86 -3.09
N ASP A 259 -0.71 10.60 -3.50
CA ASP A 259 0.44 11.31 -2.95
C ASP A 259 0.42 12.78 -3.36
N THR A 260 0.47 13.66 -2.37
CA THR A 260 0.45 15.12 -2.57
C THR A 260 1.85 15.73 -2.46
N ASP A 261 2.85 14.95 -2.04
CA ASP A 261 4.23 15.40 -1.88
C ASP A 261 5.09 14.91 -3.05
N HIS A 262 5.55 15.85 -3.87
CA HIS A 262 6.30 15.57 -5.09
C HIS A 262 7.82 15.51 -4.82
N LEU A 263 8.25 15.69 -3.56
CA LEU A 263 9.66 15.88 -3.17
C LEU A 263 10.20 14.71 -2.33
N LYS A 264 9.85 13.47 -2.67
CA LYS A 264 10.46 12.30 -2.03
C LYS A 264 11.95 12.19 -2.38
N ALA A 265 12.77 12.01 -1.35
CA ALA A 265 14.18 11.71 -1.50
C ALA A 265 14.36 10.21 -1.80
N GLY A 266 14.95 9.90 -2.96
CA GLY A 266 15.75 8.70 -3.27
C GLY A 266 15.23 7.32 -2.87
N GLY A 267 14.96 6.45 -3.84
CA GLY A 267 14.79 5.01 -3.62
C GLY A 267 16.12 4.29 -3.31
N PHE A 268 16.06 3.19 -2.56
CA PHE A 268 17.17 2.23 -2.42
C PHE A 268 17.14 1.26 -3.61
N ASP A 269 18.29 0.97 -4.20
CA ASP A 269 18.42 -0.11 -5.18
C ASP A 269 18.42 -1.51 -4.51
N GLU A 270 18.39 -2.56 -5.33
CA GLU A 270 18.38 -3.97 -4.88
C GLU A 270 19.63 -4.36 -4.06
N GLU A 271 20.70 -3.56 -4.13
CA GLU A 271 21.96 -3.74 -3.42
C GLU A 271 22.06 -2.86 -2.15
N GLY A 272 21.01 -2.07 -1.85
CA GLY A 272 20.94 -1.20 -0.68
C GLY A 272 21.72 0.12 -0.82
N LYS A 273 22.15 0.49 -2.03
CA LYS A 273 22.76 1.78 -2.36
C LYS A 273 21.67 2.75 -2.81
N ILE A 274 21.79 4.01 -2.38
CA ILE A 274 20.82 5.05 -2.69
C ILE A 274 21.07 5.53 -4.12
N ASP A 275 20.13 5.26 -5.03
CA ASP A 275 20.14 5.90 -6.34
C ASP A 275 19.49 7.28 -6.21
N PHE A 276 20.31 8.32 -6.09
CA PHE A 276 19.84 9.71 -6.02
C PHE A 276 19.12 10.18 -7.30
N LYS A 277 19.15 9.37 -8.38
CA LYS A 277 18.38 9.63 -9.60
C LYS A 277 16.98 9.02 -9.56
N ASP A 278 16.71 8.05 -8.70
CA ASP A 278 15.38 7.45 -8.57
C ASP A 278 14.61 8.16 -7.46
N ARG A 279 13.65 9.02 -7.84
CA ARG A 279 12.84 9.81 -6.90
C ARG A 279 11.55 9.10 -6.47
N GLY A 280 11.41 7.82 -6.81
CA GLY A 280 10.23 7.01 -6.50
C GLY A 280 9.18 7.04 -7.59
N GLN A 281 8.13 6.22 -7.40
CA GLN A 281 7.08 6.05 -8.39
C GLN A 281 6.19 7.29 -8.50
N ILE A 282 5.96 7.72 -9.75
CA ILE A 282 5.05 8.80 -10.08
C ILE A 282 3.61 8.29 -9.86
N PRO A 283 2.76 9.01 -9.08
CA PRO A 283 1.38 8.61 -8.85
C PRO A 283 0.60 8.43 -10.15
N TRP A 284 -0.13 7.31 -10.25
CA TRP A 284 -1.03 7.00 -11.37
C TRP A 284 -2.32 6.40 -10.82
N VAL A 285 -3.46 6.77 -11.39
CA VAL A 285 -4.79 6.30 -10.99
C VAL A 285 -5.58 5.83 -12.20
N GLU A 286 -6.42 4.81 -11.99
CA GLU A 286 -7.37 4.35 -13.00
C GLU A 286 -8.65 5.18 -12.98
N LYS A 287 -9.32 5.27 -14.13
CA LYS A 287 -10.70 5.78 -14.21
C LYS A 287 -11.59 5.10 -13.17
N GLY A 288 -12.32 5.90 -12.40
CA GLY A 288 -13.22 5.46 -11.34
C GLY A 288 -12.56 5.39 -9.94
N THR A 289 -11.25 5.63 -9.84
CA THR A 289 -10.55 5.66 -8.54
C THR A 289 -11.02 6.83 -7.69
N LEU A 290 -11.25 6.59 -6.38
CA LEU A 290 -11.53 7.65 -5.40
C LEU A 290 -10.26 8.48 -5.17
N LEU A 291 -10.35 9.79 -5.41
CA LEU A 291 -9.23 10.71 -5.25
C LEU A 291 -9.26 11.43 -3.91
N VAL A 292 -10.45 11.91 -3.53
CA VAL A 292 -10.64 12.77 -2.35
C VAL A 292 -11.99 12.51 -1.71
N GLU A 293 -12.01 12.52 -0.37
CA GLU A 293 -13.22 12.53 0.45
C GLU A 293 -13.24 13.76 1.36
N LYS A 294 -14.31 14.57 1.26
CA LYS A 294 -14.63 15.69 2.15
C LYS A 294 -15.54 15.18 3.27
N PHE A 295 -15.13 15.38 4.50
CA PHE A 295 -15.97 15.23 5.68
C PHE A 295 -16.56 16.62 6.01
N PRO A 296 -17.90 16.80 5.94
CA PRO A 296 -18.55 18.09 6.15
C PRO A 296 -18.44 18.58 7.60
N MET A 297 -18.58 19.90 7.80
CA MET A 297 -18.60 20.49 9.14
C MET A 297 -19.84 20.09 9.94
N VAL A 298 -19.73 20.07 11.27
CA VAL A 298 -20.85 19.92 12.21
C VAL A 298 -21.10 21.27 12.85
N GLU A 299 -22.30 21.82 12.72
CA GLU A 299 -22.66 23.14 13.27
C GLU A 299 -22.50 23.20 14.79
N ALA A 300 -21.82 24.24 15.28
CA ALA A 300 -21.74 24.55 16.69
C ALA A 300 -23.01 25.29 17.14
N ARG A 301 -23.51 25.02 18.36
CA ARG A 301 -24.65 25.74 18.95
C ARG A 301 -24.29 26.29 20.31
N ASN A 302 -24.46 27.60 20.48
CA ASN A 302 -24.21 28.27 21.75
C ASN A 302 -25.17 27.75 22.84
N GLY A 303 -24.67 27.65 24.07
CA GLY A 303 -25.45 27.32 25.26
C GLY A 303 -25.98 28.57 25.95
N THR A 304 -26.72 28.38 27.04
CA THR A 304 -27.20 29.45 27.92
C THR A 304 -27.03 29.01 29.37
N ASN A 305 -26.31 29.77 30.20
CA ASN A 305 -26.13 29.46 31.62
C ASN A 305 -27.34 29.89 32.46
N ILE A 306 -27.35 29.61 33.77
CA ILE A 306 -28.49 29.94 34.65
C ILE A 306 -28.66 31.45 34.89
N PHE A 307 -27.66 32.24 34.52
CA PHE A 307 -27.65 33.71 34.60
C PHE A 307 -28.15 34.38 33.31
N ASP A 308 -28.72 33.59 32.38
CA ASP A 308 -29.18 34.03 31.04
C ASP A 308 -28.06 34.56 30.12
N GLN A 309 -26.80 34.17 30.40
CA GLN A 309 -25.65 34.53 29.57
C GLN A 309 -25.39 33.43 28.54
N ILE A 310 -25.08 33.87 27.31
CA ILE A 310 -24.74 32.97 26.21
C ILE A 310 -23.37 32.35 26.45
N VAL A 311 -23.29 31.03 26.42
CA VAL A 311 -22.03 30.28 26.44
C VAL A 311 -21.64 30.04 24.99
N GLU A 312 -20.75 30.91 24.48
CA GLU A 312 -20.30 30.87 23.09
C GLU A 312 -19.42 29.65 22.80
N VAL A 313 -19.59 29.07 21.61
CA VAL A 313 -18.70 28.05 21.04
C VAL A 313 -18.00 28.58 19.79
N PRO A 314 -16.77 28.14 19.51
CA PRO A 314 -16.06 28.56 18.30
C PRO A 314 -16.86 28.28 17.03
N ILE A 315 -16.83 29.22 16.08
CA ILE A 315 -17.45 29.08 14.76
C ILE A 315 -16.66 28.02 13.97
N VAL A 316 -17.37 27.05 13.39
CA VAL A 316 -16.77 26.02 12.53
C VAL A 316 -16.52 26.55 11.12
N THR A 317 -15.43 26.08 10.50
CA THR A 317 -15.05 26.46 9.14
C THR A 317 -15.43 25.38 8.13
N ASP A 318 -16.08 25.76 7.03
CA ASP A 318 -16.30 24.87 5.89
C ASP A 318 -15.19 25.03 4.83
N ILE A 319 -14.85 23.93 4.16
CA ILE A 319 -13.83 23.88 3.11
C ILE A 319 -14.48 23.42 1.80
N PRO A 320 -14.50 24.24 0.73
CA PRO A 320 -15.08 23.82 -0.55
C PRO A 320 -14.18 22.80 -1.24
N LEU A 321 -14.79 21.73 -1.75
CA LEU A 321 -14.09 20.71 -2.53
C LEU A 321 -13.99 21.21 -3.97
N ARG A 322 -12.78 21.55 -4.42
CA ARG A 322 -12.56 22.12 -5.76
C ARG A 322 -11.90 21.11 -6.69
N TYR A 323 -12.42 21.00 -7.90
CA TYR A 323 -11.91 20.09 -8.91
C TYR A 323 -11.87 20.75 -10.30
N LYS A 324 -11.06 20.17 -11.17
CA LYS A 324 -10.90 20.58 -12.58
C LYS A 324 -10.99 19.35 -13.48
N GLN A 325 -10.33 19.40 -14.64
CA GLN A 325 -10.37 18.38 -15.68
C GLN A 325 -9.97 16.99 -15.16
N GLY A 326 -10.61 15.96 -15.73
CA GLY A 326 -10.35 14.55 -15.43
C GLY A 326 -10.91 14.08 -14.09
N VAL A 327 -11.79 14.87 -13.45
CA VAL A 327 -12.36 14.58 -12.14
C VAL A 327 -13.86 14.81 -12.16
N VAL A 328 -14.61 13.86 -11.61
CA VAL A 328 -16.07 13.91 -11.48
C VAL A 328 -16.46 13.84 -10.00
N PRO A 329 -17.34 14.73 -9.51
CA PRO A 329 -17.85 14.66 -8.14
C PRO A 329 -18.91 13.56 -8.00
N SER A 330 -19.09 13.09 -6.77
CA SER A 330 -20.25 12.26 -6.41
C SER A 330 -21.54 13.08 -6.35
N GLU A 331 -22.70 12.42 -6.34
CA GLU A 331 -24.02 13.07 -6.25
C GLU A 331 -24.18 13.96 -5.01
N ASP A 332 -23.47 13.64 -3.93
CA ASP A 332 -23.47 14.39 -2.67
C ASP A 332 -22.42 15.52 -2.62
N GLU A 333 -21.61 15.68 -3.67
CA GLU A 333 -20.47 16.60 -3.77
C GLU A 333 -19.41 16.42 -2.64
N GLN A 334 -19.41 15.28 -1.94
CA GLN A 334 -18.46 15.00 -0.87
C GLN A 334 -17.25 14.18 -1.33
N ARG A 335 -17.34 13.53 -2.50
CA ARG A 335 -16.25 12.70 -3.04
C ARG A 335 -15.89 13.10 -4.45
N LEU A 336 -14.61 13.00 -4.78
CA LEU A 336 -14.09 13.18 -6.13
C LEU A 336 -13.54 11.86 -6.67
N TYR A 337 -13.94 11.50 -7.88
CA TYR A 337 -13.48 10.32 -8.59
C TYR A 337 -12.71 10.71 -9.86
N ALA A 338 -11.75 9.87 -10.25
CA ALA A 338 -11.05 10.01 -11.51
C ALA A 338 -12.01 9.73 -12.68
N GLU A 339 -12.24 10.71 -13.55
CA GLU A 339 -13.03 10.53 -14.77
C GLU A 339 -12.23 9.82 -15.87
N ILE A 340 -10.90 9.99 -15.84
CA ILE A 340 -9.93 9.41 -16.77
C ILE A 340 -8.79 8.74 -15.99
N SER A 341 -8.12 7.76 -16.59
CA SER A 341 -6.88 7.21 -16.04
C SER A 341 -5.73 8.17 -16.28
N GLY A 342 -4.86 8.38 -15.29
CA GLY A 342 -3.75 9.31 -15.44
C GLY A 342 -3.09 9.73 -14.13
N HIS A 343 -2.36 10.85 -14.17
CA HIS A 343 -1.63 11.41 -13.03
C HIS A 343 -2.54 12.33 -12.22
N PRO A 344 -2.86 12.01 -10.95
CA PRO A 344 -3.60 12.89 -10.07
C PRO A 344 -2.67 13.98 -9.53
N ARG A 345 -3.13 15.24 -9.55
CA ARG A 345 -2.38 16.38 -9.03
C ARG A 345 -3.26 17.31 -8.23
N LEU A 346 -2.72 17.78 -7.11
CA LEU A 346 -3.25 18.94 -6.38
C LEU A 346 -2.57 20.22 -6.90
N THR A 347 -3.37 21.13 -7.43
CA THR A 347 -2.87 22.46 -7.84
C THR A 347 -2.64 23.35 -6.62
N TRP A 348 -1.76 24.35 -6.72
CA TRP A 348 -1.55 25.36 -5.67
C TRP A 348 -2.84 26.07 -5.24
N SER A 349 -3.80 26.19 -6.17
CA SER A 349 -5.13 26.75 -5.92
C SER A 349 -6.11 25.82 -5.15
N GLY A 350 -5.65 24.63 -4.76
CA GLY A 350 -6.46 23.61 -4.06
C GLY A 350 -7.40 22.80 -4.97
N ASN A 351 -7.29 22.92 -6.30
CA ASN A 351 -8.06 22.10 -7.24
C ASN A 351 -7.40 20.74 -7.45
N VAL A 352 -8.21 19.69 -7.40
CA VAL A 352 -7.82 18.32 -7.80
C VAL A 352 -8.08 18.16 -9.29
N GLN A 353 -7.11 17.60 -10.00
CA GLN A 353 -7.24 17.26 -11.43
C GLN A 353 -6.52 15.95 -11.73
N VAL A 354 -6.99 15.23 -12.74
CA VAL A 354 -6.29 14.07 -13.31
C VAL A 354 -5.95 14.39 -14.75
N SER A 355 -4.70 14.16 -15.12
CA SER A 355 -4.19 14.36 -16.48
C SER A 355 -3.76 13.02 -17.05
N ASP A 356 -4.20 12.70 -18.26
CA ASP A 356 -3.74 11.53 -19.04
C ASP A 356 -2.26 11.63 -19.43
N VAL A 357 -1.74 12.87 -19.52
CA VAL A 357 -0.34 13.18 -19.77
C VAL A 357 0.36 13.63 -18.48
N PHE A 358 1.50 13.02 -18.17
CA PHE A 358 2.42 13.48 -17.15
C PHE A 358 3.30 14.62 -17.69
N LEU A 359 3.01 15.84 -17.26
CA LEU A 359 3.67 17.06 -17.73
C LEU A 359 4.84 17.46 -16.81
N VAL A 360 6.06 17.41 -17.36
CA VAL A 360 7.28 17.90 -16.72
C VAL A 360 7.64 19.25 -17.31
N GLN A 361 7.61 20.29 -16.48
CA GLN A 361 7.88 21.66 -16.92
C GLN A 361 9.36 21.93 -17.20
N ASN A 362 10.25 21.23 -16.49
CA ASN A 362 11.70 21.45 -16.53
C ASN A 362 12.43 20.28 -17.21
N ASP A 363 13.76 20.35 -17.21
CA ASP A 363 14.65 19.30 -17.70
C ASP A 363 14.56 18.03 -16.83
N VAL A 364 14.82 16.89 -17.46
CA VAL A 364 15.00 15.62 -16.76
C VAL A 364 16.47 15.52 -16.37
N ASN A 365 16.76 15.90 -15.13
CA ASN A 365 18.08 16.01 -14.53
C ASN A 365 18.06 15.45 -13.09
N TYR A 366 19.06 15.78 -12.27
CA TYR A 366 19.11 15.34 -10.87
C TYR A 366 17.94 15.85 -10.01
N GLU A 367 17.31 16.98 -10.37
CA GLU A 367 16.14 17.55 -9.68
C GLU A 367 14.85 16.79 -9.99
N THR A 368 14.72 16.28 -11.22
CA THR A 368 13.54 15.52 -11.67
C THR A 368 13.70 14.02 -11.46
N GLY A 369 14.92 13.50 -11.61
CA GLY A 369 15.22 12.07 -11.55
C GLY A 369 14.85 11.33 -12.83
N HIS A 370 14.86 10.00 -12.76
CA HIS A 370 14.32 9.12 -13.78
C HIS A 370 12.79 9.24 -13.86
N LEU A 371 12.24 9.16 -15.07
CA LEU A 371 10.81 9.16 -15.28
C LEU A 371 10.37 7.75 -15.68
N ASP A 372 9.57 7.11 -14.85
CA ASP A 372 8.88 5.85 -15.17
C ASP A 372 7.39 6.06 -14.90
N TYR A 373 6.61 6.15 -15.97
CA TYR A 373 5.20 6.49 -15.91
C TYR A 373 4.40 5.63 -16.89
N ALA A 374 3.40 4.92 -16.38
CA ALA A 374 2.50 4.07 -17.17
C ALA A 374 1.46 4.90 -17.95
N GLY A 375 1.93 5.76 -18.84
CA GLY A 375 1.11 6.63 -19.67
C GLY A 375 1.94 7.61 -20.48
N ASN A 376 1.29 8.64 -21.00
CA ASN A 376 1.93 9.63 -21.86
C ASN A 376 2.77 10.60 -21.04
N ILE A 377 3.97 10.93 -21.51
CA ILE A 377 4.89 11.85 -20.86
C ILE A 377 5.15 13.02 -21.81
N ASP A 378 4.96 14.25 -21.32
CA ASP A 378 5.30 15.49 -22.05
C ASP A 378 6.30 16.30 -21.22
N VAL A 379 7.53 16.37 -21.70
CA VAL A 379 8.62 17.12 -21.08
C VAL A 379 8.85 18.40 -21.87
N LYS A 380 8.64 19.56 -21.26
CA LYS A 380 8.93 20.86 -21.91
C LYS A 380 10.42 21.17 -21.99
N GLY A 381 11.22 20.53 -21.15
CA GLY A 381 12.67 20.66 -21.13
C GLY A 381 13.42 19.60 -21.93
N THR A 382 14.70 19.47 -21.59
CA THR A 382 15.66 18.56 -22.20
C THR A 382 15.85 17.31 -21.35
N LEU A 383 15.95 16.14 -21.99
CA LEU A 383 16.47 14.93 -21.33
C LEU A 383 18.00 15.00 -21.28
N LYS A 384 18.58 15.02 -20.07
CA LYS A 384 20.03 15.09 -19.88
C LYS A 384 20.70 13.73 -19.86
N ALA A 385 22.00 13.73 -20.17
CA ALA A 385 22.85 12.54 -20.17
C ALA A 385 22.78 11.75 -18.86
N GLY A 386 22.64 10.42 -19.00
CA GLY A 386 22.59 9.51 -17.86
C GLY A 386 21.24 9.46 -17.13
N PHE A 387 20.18 10.03 -17.71
CA PHE A 387 18.79 9.87 -17.27
C PHE A 387 17.99 8.98 -18.22
N ARG A 388 16.90 8.40 -17.71
CA ARG A 388 15.99 7.53 -18.47
C ARG A 388 14.55 7.99 -18.35
N ILE A 389 13.82 7.87 -19.46
CA ILE A 389 12.37 8.06 -19.54
C ILE A 389 11.76 6.75 -20.03
N LYS A 390 10.80 6.21 -19.28
CA LYS A 390 9.97 5.07 -19.66
C LYS A 390 8.50 5.47 -19.62
N GLY A 391 7.80 5.32 -20.73
CA GLY A 391 6.37 5.64 -20.83
C GLY A 391 5.69 5.03 -22.05
N ASP A 392 4.44 5.43 -22.29
CA ASP A 392 3.69 5.03 -23.48
C ASP A 392 4.10 5.90 -24.67
N ALA A 393 3.45 7.06 -24.87
CA ALA A 393 3.95 8.08 -25.79
C ALA A 393 4.82 9.10 -25.06
N VAL A 394 5.95 9.47 -25.66
CA VAL A 394 6.95 10.35 -25.03
C VAL A 394 7.23 11.56 -25.92
N ARG A 395 6.86 12.75 -25.44
CA ARG A 395 7.10 14.03 -26.11
C ARG A 395 8.10 14.87 -25.32
N LEU A 396 9.07 15.45 -26.01
CA LEU A 396 10.09 16.31 -25.41
C LEU A 396 10.57 17.39 -26.37
N ASP A 397 11.22 18.42 -25.82
CA ASP A 397 11.85 19.45 -26.65
C ASP A 397 13.15 18.93 -27.28
N THR A 398 14.11 18.48 -26.47
CA THR A 398 15.44 18.05 -26.91
C THR A 398 15.92 16.82 -26.10
N VAL A 399 16.71 15.93 -26.73
CA VAL A 399 17.49 14.90 -26.03
C VAL A 399 18.96 15.24 -26.13
N ASP A 400 19.64 15.33 -24.99
CA ASP A 400 21.05 15.66 -24.88
C ASP A 400 21.74 14.63 -23.97
N GLY A 401 21.91 13.44 -24.54
CA GLY A 401 22.27 12.23 -23.82
C GLY A 401 21.10 11.63 -23.05
N GLY A 402 21.01 10.30 -22.99
CA GLY A 402 19.99 9.62 -22.20
C GLY A 402 19.36 8.42 -22.90
N LYS A 403 18.40 7.79 -22.21
CA LYS A 403 17.68 6.61 -22.71
C LYS A 403 16.19 6.83 -22.68
N ILE A 404 15.51 6.58 -23.80
CA ILE A 404 14.05 6.61 -23.89
C ILE A 404 13.57 5.20 -24.21
N HIS A 405 12.59 4.71 -23.46
CA HIS A 405 11.82 3.50 -23.79
C HIS A 405 10.35 3.90 -23.84
N ALA A 406 9.77 3.81 -25.03
CA ALA A 406 8.38 4.13 -25.30
C ALA A 406 7.67 2.90 -25.88
N GLU A 407 6.53 2.52 -25.30
CA GLU A 407 5.65 1.52 -25.92
C GLU A 407 4.88 2.11 -27.12
N GLY A 408 4.77 3.44 -27.19
CA GLY A 408 4.17 4.18 -28.29
C GLY A 408 5.16 5.05 -29.07
N ASP A 409 4.67 6.21 -29.51
CA ASP A 409 5.42 7.17 -30.32
C ASP A 409 6.39 8.03 -29.48
N VAL A 410 7.55 8.37 -30.07
CA VAL A 410 8.50 9.34 -29.51
C VAL A 410 8.57 10.57 -30.41
N THR A 411 8.24 11.73 -29.86
CA THR A 411 8.29 13.01 -30.58
C THR A 411 9.24 13.98 -29.90
N VAL A 412 10.31 14.35 -30.59
CA VAL A 412 11.30 15.34 -30.16
C VAL A 412 11.15 16.58 -31.02
N ALA A 413 10.79 17.72 -30.43
CA ALA A 413 10.53 18.95 -31.18
C ALA A 413 11.77 19.49 -31.90
N ASN A 414 12.93 19.35 -31.26
CA ASN A 414 14.24 19.72 -31.77
C ASN A 414 15.08 18.48 -32.08
N GLY A 415 16.21 18.32 -31.39
CA GLY A 415 17.25 17.37 -31.75
C GLY A 415 17.39 16.21 -30.79
N ILE A 416 17.93 15.10 -31.31
CA ILE A 416 18.39 13.97 -30.53
C ILE A 416 19.90 13.89 -30.65
N ASN A 417 20.61 14.09 -29.55
CA ASN A 417 22.07 14.02 -29.47
C ASN A 417 22.50 12.98 -28.43
N ASP A 418 23.50 12.16 -28.76
CA ASP A 418 24.16 11.22 -27.83
C ASP A 418 23.20 10.26 -27.09
N ALA A 419 22.09 9.89 -27.72
CA ALA A 419 20.99 9.19 -27.05
C ALA A 419 20.77 7.76 -27.56
N THR A 420 20.09 6.96 -26.74
CA THR A 420 19.53 5.67 -27.15
C THR A 420 18.02 5.70 -27.01
N ILE A 421 17.31 5.55 -28.12
CA ILE A 421 15.84 5.57 -28.16
C ILE A 421 15.35 4.21 -28.59
N TYR A 422 14.41 3.66 -27.83
CA TYR A 422 13.66 2.46 -28.16
C TYR A 422 12.17 2.83 -28.15
N ALA A 423 11.49 2.62 -29.28
CA ALA A 423 10.07 2.97 -29.44
C ALA A 423 9.32 1.87 -30.18
N ARG A 424 8.19 1.38 -29.66
CA ARG A 424 7.30 0.49 -30.40
C ARG A 424 6.31 1.24 -31.33
N GLY A 425 6.38 2.57 -31.34
CA GLY A 425 5.73 3.42 -32.33
C GLY A 425 6.71 4.11 -33.29
N ASN A 426 6.29 5.26 -33.79
CA ASN A 426 7.06 6.13 -34.68
C ASN A 426 8.01 7.03 -33.89
N VAL A 427 9.11 7.44 -34.54
CA VAL A 427 10.06 8.41 -33.97
C VAL A 427 10.12 9.63 -34.87
N THR A 428 9.84 10.81 -34.32
CA THR A 428 9.91 12.08 -35.06
C THR A 428 10.88 13.04 -34.38
N ALA A 429 11.83 13.58 -35.15
CA ALA A 429 12.77 14.59 -34.68
C ALA A 429 13.13 15.60 -35.78
N LYS A 430 13.71 16.74 -35.41
CA LYS A 430 14.20 17.72 -36.38
C LYS A 430 15.58 17.34 -36.92
N PHE A 431 16.48 16.93 -36.03
CA PHE A 431 17.82 16.46 -36.37
C PHE A 431 18.25 15.35 -35.39
N ILE A 432 19.11 14.44 -35.83
CA ILE A 432 19.56 13.30 -35.04
C ILE A 432 21.08 13.18 -35.21
N GLN A 433 21.82 13.14 -34.10
CA GLN A 433 23.28 13.11 -34.10
C GLN A 433 23.82 12.11 -33.07
N ASN A 434 24.86 11.36 -33.44
CA ASN A 434 25.60 10.41 -32.59
C ASN A 434 24.69 9.51 -31.71
N SER A 435 23.61 8.99 -32.29
CA SER A 435 22.55 8.32 -31.53
C SER A 435 22.27 6.91 -32.04
N LYS A 436 21.57 6.12 -31.21
CA LYS A 436 21.06 4.80 -31.58
C LYS A 436 19.55 4.77 -31.44
N ILE A 437 18.85 4.51 -32.54
CA ILE A 437 17.39 4.53 -32.55
C ILE A 437 16.86 3.19 -33.04
N PHE A 438 15.99 2.60 -32.24
CA PHE A 438 15.28 1.36 -32.51
C PHE A 438 13.79 1.69 -32.54
N CYS A 439 13.11 1.51 -33.69
CA CYS A 439 11.68 1.76 -33.76
C CYS A 439 10.88 0.77 -34.61
N LEU A 440 9.72 0.33 -34.12
CA LEU A 440 8.81 -0.52 -34.90
C LEU A 440 8.12 0.29 -36.01
N GLY A 441 7.73 1.54 -35.72
CA GLY A 441 7.10 2.45 -36.69
C GLY A 441 8.09 3.17 -37.59
N ASN A 442 7.62 4.21 -38.28
CA ASN A 442 8.45 5.03 -39.17
C ASN A 442 9.35 5.98 -38.38
N LEU A 443 10.53 6.28 -38.93
CA LEU A 443 11.41 7.33 -38.43
C LEU A 443 11.36 8.55 -39.36
N THR A 444 10.98 9.71 -38.83
CA THR A 444 10.89 10.95 -39.59
C THR A 444 11.89 11.98 -39.04
N ALA A 445 12.82 12.42 -39.88
CA ALA A 445 13.73 13.53 -39.57
C ALA A 445 13.51 14.71 -40.53
N LEU A 446 13.50 15.94 -40.01
CA LEU A 446 13.22 17.12 -40.84
C LEU A 446 14.44 17.67 -41.57
N LYS A 447 15.62 17.67 -40.94
CA LYS A 447 16.84 18.33 -41.44
C LYS A 447 17.99 17.38 -41.74
N GLU A 448 18.44 16.62 -40.75
CA GLU A 448 19.66 15.82 -40.89
C GLU A 448 19.72 14.63 -39.93
N ILE A 449 20.43 13.59 -40.33
CA ILE A 449 20.84 12.45 -39.51
C ILE A 449 22.35 12.29 -39.67
N VAL A 450 23.10 12.30 -38.57
CA VAL A 450 24.57 12.30 -38.57
C VAL A 450 25.11 11.27 -37.59
N ASP A 451 26.09 10.46 -38.00
CA ASP A 451 26.80 9.50 -37.13
C ASP A 451 25.87 8.62 -36.29
N THR A 452 24.73 8.20 -36.86
CA THR A 452 23.65 7.54 -36.12
C THR A 452 23.42 6.12 -36.64
N THR A 453 23.15 5.19 -35.72
CA THR A 453 22.67 3.84 -36.06
C THR A 453 21.15 3.77 -35.90
N ILE A 454 20.45 3.39 -36.97
CA ILE A 454 18.99 3.31 -37.00
C ILE A 454 18.56 1.89 -37.40
N GLU A 455 17.68 1.29 -36.61
CA GLU A 455 17.02 0.02 -36.92
C GLU A 455 15.51 0.22 -36.84
N THR A 456 14.82 0.08 -37.97
CA THR A 456 13.36 0.29 -38.04
C THR A 456 12.62 -0.76 -38.85
N SER A 457 11.45 -1.19 -38.35
CA SER A 457 10.49 -2.03 -39.10
C SER A 457 9.60 -1.21 -40.04
N GLY A 458 9.66 0.12 -39.95
CA GLY A 458 9.00 1.05 -40.86
C GLY A 458 9.94 1.59 -41.93
N ALA A 459 9.60 2.77 -42.44
CA ALA A 459 10.39 3.54 -43.40
C ALA A 459 11.13 4.68 -42.69
N VAL A 460 12.28 5.05 -43.22
CA VAL A 460 13.01 6.26 -42.82
C VAL A 460 12.68 7.39 -43.80
N LEU A 461 12.18 8.51 -43.28
CA LEU A 461 11.62 9.62 -44.07
C LEU A 461 12.34 10.93 -43.73
N ILE A 462 13.09 11.46 -44.71
CA ILE A 462 13.85 12.70 -44.61
C ILE A 462 13.73 13.49 -45.92
N PRO A 463 12.50 13.91 -46.30
CA PRO A 463 12.21 14.41 -47.64
C PRO A 463 13.02 15.65 -48.05
N ASN A 464 13.43 16.47 -47.08
CA ASN A 464 14.14 17.73 -47.31
C ASN A 464 15.55 17.77 -46.69
N GLY A 465 16.02 16.66 -46.14
CA GLY A 465 17.23 16.62 -45.33
C GLY A 465 18.31 15.68 -45.85
N GLU A 466 19.40 15.58 -45.09
CA GLU A 466 20.57 14.82 -45.47
C GLU A 466 20.98 13.76 -44.43
N ILE A 467 21.60 12.68 -44.92
CA ILE A 467 22.11 11.59 -44.08
C ILE A 467 23.62 11.53 -44.22
N ILE A 468 24.34 11.59 -43.11
CA ILE A 468 25.78 11.72 -43.07
C ILE A 468 26.36 10.63 -42.17
N SER A 469 27.31 9.83 -42.69
CA SER A 469 28.09 8.86 -41.89
C SER A 469 27.22 7.96 -40.99
N SER A 470 26.06 7.52 -41.48
CA SER A 470 25.06 6.80 -40.68
C SER A 470 24.82 5.39 -41.22
N ASP A 471 24.52 4.48 -40.29
CA ASP A 471 24.16 3.10 -40.56
C ASP A 471 22.64 2.93 -40.36
N ILE A 472 21.90 2.72 -41.45
CA ILE A 472 20.44 2.70 -41.42
C ILE A 472 19.94 1.36 -41.92
N THR A 473 19.13 0.67 -41.12
CA THR A 473 18.41 -0.53 -41.51
C THR A 473 16.91 -0.27 -41.43
N ALA A 474 16.21 -0.38 -42.57
CA ALA A 474 14.78 -0.08 -42.68
C ALA A 474 14.04 -1.17 -43.45
N ASN A 475 12.96 -1.70 -42.88
CA ASN A 475 12.16 -2.72 -43.55
C ASN A 475 11.35 -2.15 -44.73
N MET A 476 10.77 -0.95 -44.60
CA MET A 476 9.92 -0.32 -45.63
C MET A 476 10.65 0.72 -46.50
N GLY A 477 11.98 0.67 -46.51
CA GLY A 477 12.81 1.52 -47.38
C GLY A 477 13.16 2.89 -46.79
N LEU A 478 13.76 3.74 -47.64
CA LEU A 478 14.31 5.04 -47.24
C LEU A 478 13.98 6.13 -48.27
N THR A 479 13.48 7.28 -47.79
CA THR A 479 13.30 8.48 -48.62
C THR A 479 14.15 9.62 -48.06
N ALA A 480 15.08 10.15 -48.86
CA ALA A 480 15.96 11.24 -48.43
C ALA A 480 16.16 12.28 -49.55
N ARG A 481 16.58 13.50 -49.19
CA ARG A 481 17.04 14.47 -50.20
C ARG A 481 18.49 14.20 -50.56
N HIS A 482 19.39 14.15 -49.58
CA HIS A 482 20.81 13.90 -49.85
C HIS A 482 21.31 12.71 -49.01
N LEU A 483 22.10 11.84 -49.62
CA LEU A 483 22.85 10.77 -48.94
C LEU A 483 24.34 11.08 -49.05
N GLY A 484 24.92 11.49 -47.93
CA GLY A 484 26.34 11.74 -47.71
C GLY A 484 26.80 13.15 -48.11
N THR A 485 28.02 13.47 -47.67
CA THR A 485 28.78 14.67 -48.08
C THR A 485 30.16 14.25 -48.60
N GLU A 486 30.80 15.10 -49.41
CA GLU A 486 32.11 14.79 -50.02
C GLU A 486 33.24 14.56 -49.01
N LYS A 487 33.09 15.03 -47.76
CA LYS A 487 34.10 14.94 -46.70
C LYS A 487 33.79 13.92 -45.61
N SER A 488 32.58 13.35 -45.60
CA SER A 488 32.14 12.43 -44.55
C SER A 488 32.46 10.98 -44.88
N VAL A 489 32.50 10.13 -43.85
CA VAL A 489 32.51 8.68 -44.03
C VAL A 489 31.27 8.26 -44.83
N PRO A 490 31.38 7.28 -45.75
CA PRO A 490 30.23 6.81 -46.52
C PRO A 490 29.16 6.19 -45.64
N ASN A 491 27.90 6.30 -46.07
CA ASN A 491 26.77 5.72 -45.36
C ASN A 491 26.61 4.22 -45.70
N THR A 492 26.07 3.46 -44.75
CA THR A 492 25.61 2.08 -44.99
C THR A 492 24.09 2.04 -44.87
N ILE A 493 23.39 1.71 -45.95
CA ILE A 493 21.93 1.64 -45.96
C ILE A 493 21.50 0.20 -46.28
N THR A 494 20.81 -0.43 -45.36
CA THR A 494 20.20 -1.76 -45.50
C THR A 494 18.69 -1.62 -45.59
N MET A 495 18.06 -2.22 -46.60
CA MET A 495 16.62 -2.15 -46.82
C MET A 495 15.98 -3.53 -46.87
N GLY A 496 14.66 -3.60 -46.64
CA GLY A 496 13.87 -4.82 -46.81
C GLY A 496 14.18 -5.90 -45.78
N VAL A 497 14.94 -5.56 -44.73
CA VAL A 497 15.29 -6.46 -43.63
C VAL A 497 14.81 -5.83 -42.34
N ASP A 498 14.02 -6.58 -41.58
CA ASP A 498 13.53 -6.16 -40.28
C ASP A 498 14.50 -6.54 -39.16
N ALA A 499 15.48 -5.68 -38.89
CA ALA A 499 16.43 -5.86 -37.80
C ALA A 499 15.79 -5.69 -36.42
N PHE A 500 14.78 -4.83 -36.30
CA PHE A 500 14.11 -4.56 -35.03
C PHE A 500 13.34 -5.78 -34.55
N ILE A 501 12.48 -6.36 -35.40
CA ILE A 501 11.72 -7.56 -35.03
C ILE A 501 12.65 -8.75 -34.86
N ALA A 502 13.67 -8.92 -35.70
CA ALA A 502 14.64 -10.00 -35.51
C ALA A 502 15.31 -9.95 -34.12
N LYS A 503 15.57 -8.75 -33.60
CA LYS A 503 16.12 -8.52 -32.27
C LYS A 503 15.10 -8.77 -31.16
N GLU A 504 13.85 -8.34 -31.34
CA GLU A 504 12.75 -8.60 -30.41
C GLU A 504 12.46 -10.10 -30.29
N VAL A 505 12.25 -10.78 -31.43
CA VAL A 505 12.05 -12.23 -31.52
C VAL A 505 13.17 -12.96 -30.79
N LYS A 506 14.43 -12.57 -31.02
CA LYS A 506 15.57 -13.18 -30.33
C LYS A 506 15.54 -12.95 -28.81
N THR A 507 15.12 -11.76 -28.39
CA THR A 507 15.03 -11.39 -26.97
C THR A 507 13.93 -12.18 -26.28
N ILE A 508 12.72 -12.19 -26.84
CA ILE A 508 11.56 -12.96 -26.36
C ILE A 508 11.89 -14.45 -26.32
N THR A 509 12.48 -15.00 -27.38
CA THR A 509 12.92 -16.42 -27.41
C THR A 509 13.88 -16.75 -26.25
N ASN A 510 14.80 -15.84 -25.91
CA ASN A 510 15.68 -16.03 -24.76
C ASN A 510 14.93 -15.97 -23.42
N HIS A 511 13.91 -15.12 -23.30
CA HIS A 511 13.04 -15.07 -22.12
C HIS A 511 12.23 -16.36 -21.96
N ILE A 512 11.61 -16.85 -23.03
CA ILE A 512 10.90 -18.14 -23.07
C ILE A 512 11.81 -19.26 -22.56
N ARG A 513 13.00 -19.41 -23.16
CA ARG A 513 13.96 -20.46 -22.76
C ARG A 513 14.37 -20.38 -21.29
N ARG A 514 14.55 -19.16 -20.75
CA ARG A 514 14.88 -18.95 -19.33
C ARG A 514 13.72 -19.35 -18.42
N SER A 515 12.51 -18.92 -18.76
CA SER A 515 11.30 -19.26 -18.00
C SER A 515 11.03 -20.76 -18.00
N GLU A 516 11.17 -21.44 -19.15
CA GLU A 516 11.07 -22.90 -19.25
C GLU A 516 12.08 -23.61 -18.34
N SER A 517 13.34 -23.19 -18.37
CA SER A 517 14.38 -23.76 -17.51
C SER A 517 14.09 -23.58 -16.02
N LEU A 518 13.56 -22.42 -15.62
CA LEU A 518 13.19 -22.14 -14.23
C LEU A 518 11.97 -22.96 -13.79
N ILE A 519 11.00 -23.16 -14.68
CA ILE A 519 9.83 -24.00 -14.43
C ILE A 519 10.27 -25.45 -14.17
N GLU A 520 11.18 -25.99 -14.97
CA GLU A 520 11.72 -27.34 -14.77
C GLU A 520 12.50 -27.45 -13.44
N GLU A 521 13.35 -26.48 -13.11
CA GLU A 521 14.06 -26.46 -11.82
C GLU A 521 13.08 -26.43 -10.62
N ILE A 522 11.99 -25.68 -10.73
CA ILE A 522 10.95 -25.64 -9.70
C ILE A 522 10.20 -26.98 -9.63
N ARG A 523 9.89 -27.61 -10.77
CA ARG A 523 9.25 -28.95 -10.81
C ARG A 523 10.12 -30.01 -10.12
N GLU A 524 11.42 -30.02 -10.38
CA GLU A 524 12.36 -30.93 -9.70
C GLU A 524 12.38 -30.70 -8.18
N LYS A 525 12.37 -29.43 -7.73
CA LYS A 525 12.30 -29.11 -6.29
C LYS A 525 10.99 -29.56 -5.65
N ILE A 526 9.86 -29.36 -6.33
CA ILE A 526 8.54 -29.81 -5.84
C ILE A 526 8.54 -31.34 -5.70
N THR A 527 8.92 -32.07 -6.74
CA THR A 527 8.92 -33.55 -6.71
C THR A 527 9.86 -34.12 -5.64
N ALA A 528 11.02 -33.48 -5.41
CA ALA A 528 11.91 -33.85 -4.31
C ALA A 528 11.26 -33.62 -2.93
N LEU A 529 10.60 -32.48 -2.72
CA LEU A 529 9.89 -32.18 -1.47
C LEU A 529 8.69 -33.11 -1.25
N GLU A 530 7.93 -33.44 -2.30
CA GLU A 530 6.81 -34.38 -2.24
C GLU A 530 7.28 -35.77 -1.83
N LYS A 531 8.40 -36.25 -2.40
CA LYS A 531 9.02 -37.53 -2.01
C LYS A 531 9.47 -37.51 -0.55
N ASP A 532 10.05 -36.40 -0.09
CA ASP A 532 10.42 -36.20 1.31
C ASP A 532 9.19 -36.24 2.23
N VAL A 533 8.11 -35.55 1.85
CA VAL A 533 6.83 -35.55 2.58
C VAL A 533 6.25 -36.96 2.65
N GLN A 534 6.25 -37.71 1.55
CA GLN A 534 5.77 -39.09 1.51
C GLN A 534 6.59 -40.02 2.42
N ALA A 535 7.93 -39.89 2.41
CA ALA A 535 8.82 -40.66 3.28
C ALA A 535 8.61 -40.32 4.76
N LEU A 536 8.38 -39.04 5.08
CA LEU A 536 8.05 -38.59 6.43
C LEU A 536 6.69 -39.14 6.87
N HIS A 537 5.66 -39.12 6.03
CA HIS A 537 4.36 -39.72 6.35
C HIS A 537 4.46 -41.21 6.69
N GLN A 538 5.21 -42.00 5.91
CA GLN A 538 5.47 -43.41 6.21
C GLN A 538 6.19 -43.60 7.55
N SER A 539 7.20 -42.77 7.82
CA SER A 539 7.96 -42.80 9.08
C SER A 539 7.10 -42.39 10.28
N THR A 540 6.20 -41.43 10.09
CA THR A 540 5.23 -40.94 11.09
C THR A 540 4.22 -42.03 11.43
N GLY A 541 3.72 -42.76 10.42
CA GLY A 541 2.85 -43.93 10.63
C GLY A 541 3.52 -45.05 11.43
N ARG A 542 4.81 -45.33 11.15
CA ARG A 542 5.58 -46.31 11.94
C ARG A 542 5.78 -45.87 13.39
N LEU A 543 6.17 -44.61 13.61
CA LEU A 543 6.35 -44.05 14.95
C LEU A 543 5.04 -44.03 15.74
N ALA A 544 3.91 -43.68 15.10
CA ALA A 544 2.60 -43.72 15.74
C ALA A 544 2.24 -45.14 16.22
N TYR A 545 2.50 -46.16 15.40
CA TYR A 545 2.33 -47.56 15.80
C TYR A 545 3.24 -47.96 16.98
N GLU A 546 4.53 -47.59 16.94
CA GLU A 546 5.46 -47.83 18.05
C GLU A 546 5.03 -47.09 19.34
N MET A 547 4.44 -45.89 19.22
CA MET A 547 3.87 -45.15 20.35
C MET A 547 2.67 -45.85 20.96
N ASP A 548 1.76 -46.37 20.13
CA ASP A 548 0.59 -47.12 20.61
C ASP A 548 1.02 -48.40 21.35
N LEU A 549 1.99 -49.14 20.81
CA LEU A 549 2.58 -50.30 21.49
C LEU A 549 3.23 -49.92 22.83
N ALA A 550 4.07 -48.88 22.84
CA ALA A 550 4.73 -48.42 24.06
C ALA A 550 3.70 -47.98 25.12
N ARG A 551 2.59 -47.37 24.70
CA ARG A 551 1.50 -46.94 25.58
C ARG A 551 0.77 -48.11 26.22
N ASP A 552 0.49 -49.16 25.46
CA ASP A 552 -0.17 -50.36 25.97
C ASP A 552 0.76 -51.18 26.89
N GLU A 553 2.04 -51.33 26.52
CA GLU A 553 3.06 -51.93 27.39
C GLU A 553 3.23 -51.14 28.70
N GLY A 554 3.25 -49.80 28.62
CA GLY A 554 3.32 -48.92 29.78
C GLY A 554 2.14 -49.14 30.74
N ARG A 555 0.92 -49.28 30.22
CA ARG A 555 -0.28 -49.59 31.01
C ARG A 555 -0.17 -50.94 31.71
N HIS A 556 0.24 -51.98 30.99
CA HIS A 556 0.43 -53.32 31.57
C HIS A 556 1.53 -53.38 32.63
N LEU A 557 2.63 -52.64 32.45
CA LEU A 557 3.70 -52.55 33.45
C LEU A 557 3.24 -51.79 34.70
N GLU A 558 2.40 -50.76 34.56
CA GLU A 558 1.79 -50.05 35.69
C GLU A 558 0.79 -50.92 36.46
N GLU A 559 -0.02 -51.72 35.76
CA GLU A 559 -0.93 -52.71 36.35
C GLU A 559 -0.17 -53.77 37.17
N LYS A 560 0.92 -54.33 36.61
CA LYS A 560 1.77 -55.31 37.32
C LYS A 560 2.47 -54.70 38.53
N MET A 561 2.94 -53.45 38.44
CA MET A 561 3.51 -52.73 39.58
C MET A 561 2.48 -52.50 40.69
N ALA A 562 1.21 -52.29 40.35
CA ALA A 562 0.14 -52.10 41.33
C ALA A 562 -0.22 -53.39 42.09
N GLN A 563 -0.06 -54.55 41.45
CA GLN A 563 -0.35 -55.87 42.03
C GLN A 563 0.77 -56.39 42.96
N GLU A 564 2.05 -56.07 42.71
CA GLU A 564 3.20 -56.60 43.46
C GLU A 564 3.64 -55.76 44.69
N LYS A 565 2.73 -55.00 45.31
CA LYS A 565 3.03 -54.06 46.41
C LYS A 565 3.59 -54.68 47.72
N GLU A 566 3.80 -55.99 47.80
CA GLU A 566 4.21 -56.70 49.03
C GLU A 566 5.66 -57.25 49.07
N GLU A 567 6.51 -57.11 48.04
CA GLU A 567 7.93 -57.54 48.10
C GLU A 567 8.94 -56.49 47.57
N SER A 568 9.90 -56.08 48.43
CA SER A 568 10.76 -54.90 48.28
C SER A 568 11.84 -54.94 47.16
N GLN A 569 11.95 -56.00 46.36
CA GLN A 569 12.96 -56.09 45.27
C GLN A 569 12.38 -56.15 43.86
N LYS A 570 11.22 -56.79 43.64
CA LYS A 570 10.60 -56.88 42.30
C LYS A 570 9.86 -55.58 41.92
N ALA A 571 9.26 -54.91 42.90
CA ALA A 571 8.62 -53.62 42.70
C ALA A 571 9.58 -52.54 42.15
N ASP A 572 10.84 -52.53 42.60
CA ASP A 572 11.86 -51.59 42.09
C ASP A 572 12.27 -51.88 40.63
N VAL A 573 12.26 -53.15 40.21
CA VAL A 573 12.52 -53.55 38.82
C VAL A 573 11.39 -53.08 37.91
N PHE A 574 10.13 -53.30 38.29
CA PHE A 574 8.97 -52.81 37.53
C PHE A 574 8.92 -51.28 37.48
N LYS A 575 9.31 -50.60 38.56
CA LYS A 575 9.44 -49.14 38.60
C LYS A 575 10.49 -48.62 37.60
N SER A 576 11.65 -49.27 37.52
CA SER A 576 12.68 -48.95 36.52
C SER A 576 12.19 -49.18 35.08
N GLN A 577 11.45 -50.27 34.84
CA GLN A 577 10.87 -50.58 33.52
C GLN A 577 9.81 -49.56 33.09
N VAL A 578 8.91 -49.14 34.00
CA VAL A 578 7.93 -48.08 33.71
C VAL A 578 8.61 -46.74 33.42
N GLN A 579 9.68 -46.39 34.14
CA GLN A 579 10.44 -45.18 33.85
C GLN A 579 11.11 -45.23 32.46
N LYS A 580 11.67 -46.39 32.07
CA LYS A 580 12.25 -46.59 30.73
C LYS A 580 11.20 -46.48 29.63
N ASN A 581 10.03 -47.11 29.79
CA ASN A 581 8.94 -47.05 28.82
C ASN A 581 8.38 -45.61 28.71
N LYS A 582 8.20 -44.89 29.82
CA LYS A 582 7.83 -43.45 29.79
C LYS A 582 8.86 -42.57 29.07
N ALA A 583 10.15 -42.83 29.28
CA ALA A 583 11.22 -42.12 28.58
C ALA A 583 11.22 -42.45 27.07
N LEU A 584 10.95 -43.70 26.69
CA LEU A 584 10.78 -44.10 25.28
C LEU A 584 9.59 -43.39 24.64
N PHE A 585 8.43 -43.39 25.29
CA PHE A 585 7.22 -42.69 24.81
C PHE A 585 7.47 -41.20 24.59
N SER A 586 8.11 -40.52 25.55
CA SER A 586 8.45 -39.10 25.42
C SER A 586 9.41 -38.81 24.25
N ARG A 587 10.35 -39.72 23.96
CA ARG A 587 11.24 -39.59 22.80
C ARG A 587 10.47 -39.75 21.49
N LEU A 588 9.63 -40.79 21.39
CA LEU A 588 8.80 -41.05 20.21
C LEU A 588 7.84 -39.88 19.94
N ASP A 589 7.21 -39.30 20.98
CA ASP A 589 6.34 -38.12 20.84
C ASP A 589 7.11 -36.89 20.33
N THR A 590 8.35 -36.69 20.79
CA THR A 590 9.21 -35.59 20.31
C THR A 590 9.58 -35.77 18.84
N ASP A 591 9.96 -37.00 18.45
CA ASP A 591 10.31 -37.32 17.06
C ASP A 591 9.09 -37.21 16.13
N LEU A 592 7.90 -37.63 16.58
CA LEU A 592 6.65 -37.50 15.86
C LEU A 592 6.30 -36.02 15.61
N ASN A 593 6.35 -35.18 16.65
CA ASN A 593 6.12 -33.74 16.52
C ASN A 593 7.14 -33.07 15.57
N ARG A 594 8.41 -33.49 15.61
CA ARG A 594 9.44 -33.01 14.69
C ARG A 594 9.12 -33.37 13.24
N TYR A 595 8.59 -34.56 12.98
CA TYR A 595 8.18 -34.97 11.63
C TYR A 595 6.95 -34.21 11.15
N PHE A 596 5.94 -33.98 12.00
CA PHE A 596 4.80 -33.12 11.65
C PHE A 596 5.22 -31.69 11.31
N ASP A 597 6.11 -31.09 12.10
CA ASP A 597 6.64 -29.75 11.82
C ASP A 597 7.39 -29.70 10.49
N ARG A 598 8.11 -30.76 10.12
CA ARG A 598 8.82 -30.84 8.84
C ARG A 598 7.85 -31.06 7.67
N ILE A 599 6.82 -31.89 7.85
CA ILE A 599 5.75 -32.08 6.87
C ILE A 599 5.06 -30.75 6.57
N GLU A 600 4.57 -30.05 7.59
CA GLU A 600 3.87 -28.77 7.43
C GLU A 600 4.75 -27.71 6.73
N LYS A 601 6.05 -27.65 7.08
CA LYS A 601 7.01 -26.76 6.42
C LYS A 601 7.23 -27.13 4.95
N ASN A 602 7.40 -28.41 4.65
CA ASN A 602 7.62 -28.86 3.28
C ASN A 602 6.35 -28.64 2.43
N GLU A 603 5.16 -28.91 2.96
CA GLU A 603 3.87 -28.64 2.30
C GLU A 603 3.69 -27.15 2.00
N THR A 604 3.97 -26.28 2.97
CA THR A 604 3.96 -24.82 2.76
C THR A 604 4.92 -24.42 1.65
N ARG A 605 6.13 -25.00 1.63
CA ARG A 605 7.13 -24.69 0.60
C ARG A 605 6.73 -25.19 -0.78
N ILE A 606 6.08 -26.36 -0.87
CA ILE A 606 5.51 -26.88 -2.11
C ILE A 606 4.47 -25.88 -2.65
N MET A 607 3.52 -25.43 -1.80
CA MET A 607 2.50 -24.46 -2.21
C MET A 607 3.12 -23.15 -2.73
N GLU A 608 4.13 -22.60 -2.04
CA GLU A 608 4.84 -21.40 -2.51
C GLU A 608 5.50 -21.60 -3.88
N LEU A 609 6.13 -22.74 -4.09
CA LEU A 609 6.78 -23.08 -5.35
C LEU A 609 5.76 -23.32 -6.47
N GLU A 610 4.61 -23.92 -6.17
CA GLU A 610 3.51 -24.09 -7.12
C GLU A 610 2.94 -22.76 -7.60
N VAL A 611 2.71 -21.81 -6.68
CA VAL A 611 2.26 -20.46 -7.04
C VAL A 611 3.29 -19.78 -7.94
N LYS A 612 4.58 -19.86 -7.59
CA LYS A 612 5.64 -19.27 -8.42
C LYS A 612 5.75 -19.93 -9.80
N LYS A 613 5.57 -21.25 -9.88
CA LYS A 613 5.56 -22.01 -11.13
C LYS A 613 4.40 -21.55 -12.03
N GLU A 614 3.22 -21.31 -11.45
CA GLU A 614 2.05 -20.86 -12.22
C GLU A 614 2.24 -19.43 -12.74
N GLN A 615 2.73 -18.51 -11.91
CA GLN A 615 3.08 -17.15 -12.35
C GLN A 615 4.08 -17.14 -13.53
N LEU A 616 5.07 -18.04 -13.50
CA LEU A 616 6.05 -18.17 -14.59
C LEU A 616 5.44 -18.75 -15.87
N LYS A 617 4.43 -19.61 -15.77
CA LYS A 617 3.70 -20.10 -16.94
C LYS A 617 2.83 -19.01 -17.54
N ASP A 618 2.12 -18.23 -16.73
CA ASP A 618 1.31 -17.11 -17.23
C ASP A 618 2.20 -16.15 -18.04
N SER A 619 3.37 -15.78 -17.47
CA SER A 619 4.37 -14.99 -18.20
C SER A 619 4.91 -15.68 -19.45
N LEU A 620 5.05 -17.00 -19.44
CA LEU A 620 5.52 -17.78 -20.60
C LEU A 620 4.49 -17.72 -21.73
N ASP A 621 3.21 -17.88 -21.39
CA ASP A 621 2.09 -17.82 -22.34
C ASP A 621 2.01 -16.41 -22.95
N ASP A 622 2.20 -15.35 -22.15
CA ASP A 622 2.30 -13.96 -22.64
C ASP A 622 3.44 -13.78 -23.65
N TYR A 623 4.65 -14.28 -23.34
CA TYR A 623 5.80 -14.21 -24.26
C TYR A 623 5.58 -15.02 -25.54
N GLN A 624 4.95 -16.20 -25.45
CA GLN A 624 4.62 -17.01 -26.63
C GLN A 624 3.59 -16.32 -27.51
N TYR A 625 2.59 -15.69 -26.90
CA TYR A 625 1.60 -14.88 -27.61
C TYR A 625 2.25 -13.68 -28.31
N GLU A 626 3.14 -12.97 -27.62
CA GLU A 626 3.90 -11.85 -28.19
C GLU A 626 4.78 -12.31 -29.37
N LEU A 627 5.47 -13.44 -29.24
CA LEU A 627 6.27 -14.03 -30.32
C LEU A 627 5.42 -14.40 -31.54
N ALA A 628 4.26 -14.99 -31.33
CA ALA A 628 3.32 -15.33 -32.39
C ALA A 628 2.87 -14.07 -33.14
N ASN A 629 2.51 -13.01 -32.40
CA ASN A 629 2.12 -11.72 -32.99
C ASN A 629 3.24 -11.10 -33.83
N PHE A 630 4.49 -11.13 -33.37
CA PHE A 630 5.63 -10.65 -34.16
C PHE A 630 5.84 -11.45 -35.45
N THR A 631 5.66 -12.77 -35.37
CA THR A 631 5.80 -13.67 -36.53
C THR A 631 4.70 -13.38 -37.56
N GLU A 632 3.45 -13.29 -37.12
CA GLU A 632 2.30 -12.93 -37.97
C GLU A 632 2.48 -11.53 -38.58
N TRP A 633 2.98 -10.56 -37.79
CA TRP A 633 3.25 -9.21 -38.29
C TRP A 633 4.27 -9.22 -39.44
N GLN A 634 5.33 -10.03 -39.34
CA GLN A 634 6.35 -10.16 -40.41
C GLN A 634 5.76 -10.77 -41.69
N GLU A 635 4.84 -11.72 -41.56
CA GLU A 635 4.15 -12.32 -42.71
C GLU A 635 3.24 -11.31 -43.43
N VAL A 636 2.56 -10.44 -42.67
CA VAL A 636 1.64 -9.41 -43.20
C VAL A 636 2.40 -8.20 -43.76
N ASN A 637 3.58 -7.88 -43.24
CA ASN A 637 4.36 -6.70 -43.62
C ASN A 637 5.72 -7.07 -44.23
N PRO A 638 5.74 -7.64 -45.45
CA PRO A 638 6.99 -7.97 -46.13
C PRO A 638 7.78 -6.69 -46.42
N GLY A 639 9.09 -6.75 -46.19
CA GLY A 639 9.98 -5.62 -46.40
C GLY A 639 10.01 -5.14 -47.85
N ILE A 640 10.03 -3.82 -48.03
CA ILE A 640 10.19 -3.16 -49.31
C ILE A 640 11.62 -2.64 -49.42
N ALA A 641 12.41 -3.27 -50.27
CA ALA A 641 13.78 -2.86 -50.57
C ALA A 641 13.83 -1.70 -51.58
N GLU A 642 13.33 -0.52 -51.20
CA GLU A 642 13.29 0.68 -52.03
C GLU A 642 13.89 1.93 -51.35
N ILE A 643 14.85 2.58 -52.03
CA ILE A 643 15.38 3.91 -51.68
C ILE A 643 14.91 4.91 -52.73
N THR A 644 14.41 6.05 -52.29
CA THR A 644 14.16 7.22 -53.16
C THR A 644 15.00 8.40 -52.68
N VAL A 645 15.87 8.92 -53.56
CA VAL A 645 16.71 10.08 -53.28
C VAL A 645 16.47 11.18 -54.31
N THR A 646 15.99 12.34 -53.87
CA THR A 646 15.66 13.47 -54.76
C THR A 646 16.83 14.43 -55.02
N GLY A 647 17.93 14.31 -54.28
CA GLY A 647 19.10 15.15 -54.40
C GLY A 647 20.30 14.35 -54.86
N ARG A 648 21.33 14.21 -54.00
CA ARG A 648 22.63 13.62 -54.35
C ARG A 648 22.88 12.37 -53.53
N VAL A 649 23.56 11.38 -54.11
CA VAL A 649 24.12 10.22 -53.41
C VAL A 649 25.63 10.21 -53.64
N THR A 650 26.41 10.23 -52.55
CA THR A 650 27.87 10.24 -52.62
C THR A 650 28.44 8.87 -52.97
N THR A 651 29.63 8.88 -53.57
CA THR A 651 30.44 7.69 -53.84
C THR A 651 30.76 6.91 -52.57
N ALA A 652 31.06 5.63 -52.71
CA ALA A 652 31.35 4.67 -51.65
C ALA A 652 30.19 4.38 -50.66
N THR A 653 28.99 4.95 -50.89
CA THR A 653 27.79 4.58 -50.13
C THR A 653 27.44 3.12 -50.40
N LEU A 654 27.31 2.33 -49.33
CA LEU A 654 26.97 0.91 -49.42
C LEU A 654 25.46 0.73 -49.30
N ILE A 655 24.87 0.05 -50.27
CA ILE A 655 23.44 -0.26 -50.27
C ILE A 655 23.28 -1.78 -50.21
N ASN A 656 22.62 -2.24 -49.16
CA ASN A 656 22.30 -3.65 -48.95
C ASN A 656 20.79 -3.85 -49.14
N GLY A 657 20.44 -4.78 -50.02
CA GLY A 657 19.12 -5.40 -50.03
C GLY A 657 19.14 -6.71 -49.23
N PRO A 658 17.99 -7.39 -49.13
CA PRO A 658 17.88 -8.71 -48.52
C PRO A 658 18.80 -9.77 -49.14
N HIS A 659 19.09 -9.66 -50.44
CA HIS A 659 19.81 -10.71 -51.19
C HIS A 659 21.03 -10.21 -51.97
N ALA A 660 21.16 -8.90 -52.20
CA ALA A 660 22.25 -8.31 -52.94
C ALA A 660 22.83 -7.08 -52.24
N THR A 661 24.12 -6.81 -52.45
CA THR A 661 24.81 -5.62 -51.97
C THR A 661 25.43 -4.88 -53.14
N ARG A 662 25.36 -3.54 -53.14
CA ARG A 662 25.93 -2.68 -54.17
C ARG A 662 26.53 -1.42 -53.58
N GLU A 663 27.77 -1.15 -53.93
CA GLU A 663 28.45 0.10 -53.62
C GLU A 663 28.25 1.12 -54.76
N ILE A 664 28.02 2.38 -54.40
CA ILE A 664 27.87 3.49 -55.35
C ILE A 664 29.26 3.98 -55.79
N GLN A 665 29.62 3.77 -57.05
CA GLN A 665 30.95 4.13 -57.58
C GLN A 665 31.07 5.59 -58.05
N GLU A 666 29.96 6.19 -58.48
CA GLU A 666 29.90 7.56 -59.01
C GLU A 666 28.83 8.36 -58.29
N GLN A 667 28.96 9.69 -58.24
CA GLN A 667 27.97 10.54 -57.61
C GLN A 667 26.67 10.54 -58.42
N LEU A 668 25.58 10.10 -57.80
CA LEU A 668 24.27 10.01 -58.45
C LEU A 668 23.36 11.16 -58.03
N SER A 669 22.36 11.46 -58.84
CA SER A 669 21.30 12.41 -58.45
C SER A 669 19.92 12.01 -58.97
N ASN A 670 18.88 12.35 -58.20
CA ASN A 670 17.48 12.00 -58.51
C ASN A 670 17.29 10.50 -58.82
N VAL A 671 17.61 9.63 -57.86
CA VAL A 671 17.67 8.18 -58.05
C VAL A 671 16.62 7.41 -57.27
N LYS A 672 16.10 6.35 -57.90
CA LYS A 672 15.35 5.27 -57.27
C LYS A 672 16.24 4.05 -57.25
N ILE A 673 16.43 3.45 -56.10
CA ILE A 673 17.24 2.24 -55.96
C ILE A 673 16.32 1.14 -55.45
N LYS A 674 16.23 0.05 -56.20
CA LYS A 674 15.37 -1.09 -55.87
C LYS A 674 16.14 -2.39 -56.03
N GLU A 675 15.88 -3.35 -55.15
CA GLU A 675 16.26 -4.74 -55.41
C GLU A 675 15.22 -5.38 -56.34
N LEU A 676 15.67 -5.92 -57.47
CA LEU A 676 14.81 -6.61 -58.43
C LEU A 676 15.47 -7.93 -58.83
N ILE A 677 14.65 -8.94 -59.11
CA ILE A 677 15.09 -10.20 -59.68
C ILE A 677 15.52 -9.92 -61.12
N SER A 678 16.80 -10.17 -61.44
CA SER A 678 17.37 -10.03 -62.78
C SER A 678 17.65 -11.41 -63.36
N THR A 679 16.98 -11.76 -64.45
CA THR A 679 17.29 -12.93 -65.27
C THR A 679 18.39 -12.59 -66.28
N LYS A 680 19.64 -12.90 -65.94
CA LYS A 680 20.76 -12.83 -66.90
C LYS A 680 21.29 -14.24 -67.15
N LYS A 681 21.30 -14.67 -68.42
CA LYS A 681 21.82 -15.98 -68.89
C LYS A 681 21.12 -17.22 -68.30
N GLY A 682 19.83 -17.14 -67.98
CA GLY A 682 19.04 -18.30 -67.53
C GLY A 682 19.19 -18.64 -66.05
N GLU A 683 19.95 -17.85 -65.28
CA GLU A 683 19.97 -17.90 -63.81
C GLU A 683 19.22 -16.68 -63.25
N GLU A 684 18.27 -16.92 -62.35
CA GLU A 684 17.57 -15.87 -61.60
C GLU A 684 18.47 -15.40 -60.45
N GLY A 685 18.90 -14.14 -60.48
CA GLY A 685 19.70 -13.54 -59.40
C GLY A 685 19.15 -12.20 -58.97
N TYR A 686 19.14 -11.92 -57.68
CA TYR A 686 18.78 -10.60 -57.15
C TYR A 686 19.87 -9.59 -57.50
N GLN A 687 19.47 -8.45 -58.06
CA GLN A 687 20.38 -7.36 -58.37
C GLN A 687 19.78 -6.01 -57.95
N ILE A 688 20.59 -5.18 -57.29
CA ILE A 688 20.21 -3.78 -57.01
C ILE A 688 20.26 -2.97 -58.30
N GLN A 689 19.10 -2.50 -58.76
CA GLN A 689 18.94 -1.63 -59.92
C GLN A 689 18.80 -0.16 -59.48
N ILE A 690 19.51 0.71 -60.19
CA ILE A 690 19.51 2.16 -59.96
C ILE A 690 18.83 2.81 -61.16
N HIS A 691 17.75 3.53 -60.91
CA HIS A 691 17.00 4.29 -61.90
C HIS A 691 17.28 5.79 -61.69
N GLU A 692 18.01 6.40 -62.62
CA GLU A 692 18.33 7.82 -62.60
C GLU A 692 17.28 8.67 -63.33
N ASN A 693 17.20 9.97 -63.01
CA ASN A 693 16.32 10.95 -63.66
C ASN A 693 14.82 10.67 -63.52
N ILE A 694 14.36 10.31 -62.33
CA ILE A 694 12.92 10.32 -62.02
C ILE A 694 12.44 11.77 -62.11
N LYS A 695 11.51 12.07 -63.02
CA LYS A 695 10.87 13.40 -63.07
C LYS A 695 10.12 13.66 -61.77
N ARG A 696 10.27 14.88 -61.25
CA ARG A 696 9.63 15.43 -60.04
C ARG A 696 8.15 15.10 -59.92
#